data_AF-A0AAN5D1Z5-F1
#
_entry.id   AF-A0AAN5D1Z5-F1
#
_cell.length_a   1.000
_cell.length_b   1.000
_cell.length_c   1.000
_cell.angle_alpha   90.00
_cell.angle_beta   90.00
_cell.angle_gamma   90.00
#
_symmetry.space_group_name_H-M   'P 1'
#
loop_
_entity.id
_entity.type
_entity.pdbx_description
1 polymer ?
#
loop_
_entity_poly.entity_id
_entity_poly.type
_entity_poly.pdbx_seq_one_letter_code
_entity_poly.pdbx_strand_id
1 'polypeptide(L)'
;QMHSTQLSEYFTLFVLSIYSLIFRIITHVKKRSFTPHKNSFIGTIKILPEEWELERKQEKDEWLVIDATTVCGDTCLFISVHAKGECLETYVHLRTGGHTLVCPSTLARKSAGTESIFLAGPLRLEMREPFRRWRVQYKGMMTDESTGKQVFVTLAGWWKPTSDAKWRYNFVDSPSLEDQLASRPFCLVKHARTAKNLLDTSDLVQWGELHCEISIDGEDSKEVRLRGLRSRYSDVVLQEQQFSVYFDHGDRVLWSRRHCEKGPITHGFIARGDQKIVPLHLTNKDSVYELNYGDSDIINFEQMNLPYAVSKISPPVTFTYPTATGESVSVSRLTVRHLKYDGQAIFIQRIASYANKAAPSLPAIPEYIAHGDERDMPVLRFSHRACQDSSITGGKAANLARLTSIAKGFIVPRGICVTTAAFEAHLEAHANIKKLIEKLGNQGNDLETCIHLGEQIGAGLCGSIMSEQLKEEIRETLNNETGLETRFAVRSSAVGEDGAELSSAGQLESYMEVEIDDVAEKVLMCWASNYRRECISYRKQYGQPINPSMGVVVQRMIENGVAGVMFTCDPVRGDPSKVVINAFKGKGEDIVSGTVTPDTVVLRKADGIVIEQSDPCCLSTIARNRLHSAALYLEGLFGGPQDVEFIVNLESDDINAVQSRDVTGRERESDFELRTEFNSSNLTDHECYTMANVGEVMPEPVTPLFVSTTTKLYDSCIMAENEVLTRCNRHYALGVSIFHHRTVLNHGEMFLRMWEQTEKDRIGEIALGGQELFTKEMFEMGKQRYDPLHKLFPLFRIAKVLYVL
;
A
#
# COMPACT_ATOMS: atom_id res chain seq x y z
N GLN A 1 27.56 55.08 44.39
CA GLN A 1 28.24 53.85 43.92
C GLN A 1 28.39 52.76 44.99
N MET A 2 27.97 52.94 46.26
CA MET A 2 27.94 51.84 47.25
C MET A 2 26.57 51.15 47.42
N HIS A 3 25.53 51.55 46.69
CA HIS A 3 24.19 50.95 46.77
C HIS A 3 23.84 49.95 45.65
N SER A 4 24.61 49.87 44.56
CA SER A 4 24.30 48.95 43.44
C SER A 4 24.84 47.53 43.67
N THR A 5 25.91 47.38 44.44
CA THR A 5 26.50 46.07 44.78
C THR A 5 25.67 45.32 45.81
N GLN A 6 25.12 46.01 46.82
CA GLN A 6 24.21 45.38 47.79
C GLN A 6 22.91 44.90 47.14
N LEU A 7 22.31 45.67 46.22
CA LEU A 7 21.08 45.26 45.52
C LEU A 7 21.29 44.03 44.63
N SER A 8 22.46 43.89 44.00
CA SER A 8 22.84 42.68 43.24
C SER A 8 23.01 41.47 44.13
N GLU A 9 23.61 41.62 45.32
CA GLU A 9 23.76 40.54 46.29
C GLU A 9 22.42 40.13 46.90
N TYR A 10 21.53 41.08 47.23
CA TYR A 10 20.17 40.79 47.70
C TYR A 10 19.31 40.14 46.62
N PHE A 11 19.44 40.55 45.35
CA PHE A 11 18.72 39.90 44.25
C PHE A 11 19.26 38.49 43.99
N THR A 12 20.57 38.28 44.08
CA THR A 12 21.18 36.95 43.94
C THR A 12 20.81 36.04 45.11
N LEU A 13 20.79 36.55 46.35
CA LEU A 13 20.32 35.83 47.54
C LEU A 13 18.81 35.55 47.49
N PHE A 14 18.01 36.45 46.93
CA PHE A 14 16.57 36.28 46.71
C PHE A 14 16.29 35.21 45.64
N VAL A 15 17.05 35.23 44.53
CA VAL A 15 16.98 34.19 43.49
C VAL A 15 17.46 32.85 44.04
N LEU A 16 18.57 32.79 44.77
CA LEU A 16 19.09 31.55 45.36
C LEU A 16 18.18 31.00 46.48
N SER A 17 17.50 31.86 47.24
CA SER A 17 16.52 31.42 48.25
C SER A 17 15.21 30.97 47.63
N ILE A 18 14.75 31.58 46.52
CA ILE A 18 13.65 31.05 45.70
C ILE A 18 14.05 29.72 45.07
N TYR A 19 15.25 29.58 44.51
CA TYR A 19 15.74 28.32 43.97
C TYR A 19 15.89 27.25 45.06
N SER A 20 16.37 27.60 46.26
CA SER A 20 16.46 26.68 47.40
C SER A 20 15.08 26.29 47.93
N LEU A 21 14.12 27.22 47.96
CA LEU A 21 12.73 26.96 48.35
C LEU A 21 12.02 26.10 47.29
N ILE A 22 12.22 26.38 46.00
CA ILE A 22 11.75 25.56 44.88
C ILE A 22 12.42 24.17 44.93
N PHE A 23 13.72 24.08 45.20
CA PHE A 23 14.43 22.81 45.32
C PHE A 23 13.99 22.02 46.57
N ARG A 24 13.68 22.70 47.68
CA ARG A 24 13.08 22.12 48.89
C ARG A 24 11.65 21.67 48.65
N ILE A 25 10.85 22.44 47.91
CA ILE A 25 9.49 22.05 47.49
C ILE A 25 9.57 20.87 46.52
N ILE A 26 10.48 20.88 45.54
CA ILE A 26 10.70 19.77 44.60
C ILE A 26 11.22 18.52 45.33
N THR A 27 12.10 18.66 46.33
CA THR A 27 12.59 17.51 47.13
C THR A 27 11.56 17.02 48.14
N HIS A 28 10.68 17.89 48.66
CA HIS A 28 9.57 17.51 49.53
C HIS A 28 8.41 16.89 48.74
N VAL A 29 8.15 17.38 47.52
CA VAL A 29 7.22 16.78 46.53
C VAL A 29 7.79 15.45 46.01
N LYS A 30 9.11 15.32 45.81
CA LYS A 30 9.75 14.02 45.48
C LYS A 30 9.56 12.95 46.57
N LYS A 31 9.36 13.32 47.85
CA LYS A 31 9.04 12.37 48.93
C LYS A 31 7.57 11.93 48.94
N ARG A 32 6.67 12.65 48.27
CA ARG A 32 5.31 12.21 47.94
C ARG A 32 5.25 11.81 46.47
N SER A 33 5.77 10.62 46.17
CA SER A 33 5.48 9.85 44.94
C SER A 33 5.40 10.65 43.64
N PHE A 34 6.44 11.45 43.35
CA PHE A 34 6.69 12.02 42.03
C PHE A 34 8.03 11.48 41.52
N THR A 35 8.07 10.18 41.24
CA THR A 35 8.99 9.62 40.25
C THR A 35 8.38 9.94 38.89
N PRO A 36 8.93 10.89 38.09
CA PRO A 36 8.57 10.95 36.69
C PRO A 36 9.04 9.63 36.09
N HIS A 37 8.11 8.83 35.58
CA HIS A 37 8.43 7.59 34.91
C HIS A 37 9.30 7.92 33.69
N LYS A 38 10.61 7.67 33.78
CA LYS A 38 11.52 7.57 32.63
C LYS A 38 10.94 6.69 31.51
N ASN A 39 10.06 5.76 31.88
CA ASN A 39 9.30 4.86 31.00
C ASN A 39 8.06 5.47 30.33
N SER A 40 7.51 6.59 30.82
CA SER A 40 6.25 7.17 30.30
C SER A 40 6.47 7.90 28.98
N PHE A 41 7.40 8.86 28.93
CA PHE A 41 7.73 9.61 27.72
C PHE A 41 8.26 8.72 26.59
N ILE A 42 9.20 7.83 26.91
CA ILE A 42 9.70 6.82 25.96
C ILE A 42 8.58 5.84 25.57
N GLY A 43 7.66 5.52 26.47
CA GLY A 43 6.51 4.65 26.21
C GLY A 43 5.42 5.29 25.32
N THR A 44 5.29 6.62 25.32
CA THR A 44 4.41 7.37 24.40
C THR A 44 4.98 7.40 22.99
N ILE A 45 6.31 7.39 22.85
CA ILE A 45 7.00 7.43 21.56
C ILE A 45 7.23 6.02 21.00
N LYS A 46 7.47 5.01 21.86
CA LYS A 46 7.69 3.62 21.45
C LYS A 46 6.39 2.96 21.02
N ILE A 47 6.36 2.52 19.77
CA ILE A 47 5.33 1.62 19.28
C ILE A 47 5.51 0.27 19.98
N LEU A 48 4.41 -0.31 20.47
CA LEU A 48 4.45 -1.62 21.12
C LEU A 48 4.79 -2.69 20.06
N PRO A 49 5.83 -3.51 20.26
CA PRO A 49 6.20 -4.58 19.32
C PRO A 49 5.03 -5.49 18.97
N GLU A 50 4.17 -5.79 19.95
CA GLU A 50 2.96 -6.62 19.76
C GLU A 50 1.98 -6.06 18.72
N GLU A 51 1.85 -4.73 18.58
CA GLU A 51 0.96 -4.14 17.56
C GLU A 51 1.52 -4.31 16.15
N TRP A 52 2.85 -4.21 15.98
CA TRP A 52 3.52 -4.44 14.70
C TRP A 52 3.48 -5.91 14.29
N GLU A 53 3.74 -6.79 15.25
CA GLU A 53 3.70 -8.24 15.01
C GLU A 53 2.33 -8.68 14.51
N LEU A 54 1.23 -8.12 15.05
CA LEU A 54 -0.13 -8.44 14.59
C LEU A 54 -0.45 -7.91 13.19
N GLU A 55 0.09 -6.77 12.79
CA GLU A 55 -0.08 -6.25 11.43
C GLU A 55 0.75 -7.04 10.41
N ARG A 56 1.90 -7.59 10.81
CA ARG A 56 2.72 -8.49 9.98
C ARG A 56 2.21 -9.93 9.96
N LYS A 57 1.57 -10.41 11.03
CA LYS A 57 1.08 -11.79 11.15
C LYS A 57 -0.06 -12.04 10.16
N GLN A 58 0.29 -12.60 9.02
CA GLN A 58 -0.67 -13.10 8.03
C GLN A 58 -1.09 -14.51 8.42
N GLU A 59 -2.35 -14.69 8.81
CA GLU A 59 -2.89 -16.02 9.08
C GLU A 59 -3.28 -16.73 7.78
N LYS A 60 -3.38 -18.06 7.84
CA LYS A 60 -3.75 -18.87 6.66
C LYS A 60 -5.20 -18.67 6.24
N ASP A 61 -6.04 -18.15 7.13
CA ASP A 61 -7.45 -17.85 6.87
C ASP A 61 -7.76 -16.53 7.58
N GLU A 62 -7.81 -15.43 6.85
CA GLU A 62 -8.04 -14.11 7.43
C GLU A 62 -8.85 -13.20 6.53
N TRP A 63 -9.62 -12.31 7.15
CA TRP A 63 -10.37 -11.25 6.51
C TRP A 63 -9.71 -9.91 6.77
N LEU A 64 -9.65 -9.07 5.75
CA LEU A 64 -9.32 -7.65 5.83
C LEU A 64 -10.47 -6.86 5.21
N VAL A 65 -11.11 -6.02 6.01
CA VAL A 65 -12.29 -5.25 5.62
C VAL A 65 -12.02 -3.76 5.84
N ILE A 66 -12.34 -2.94 4.85
CA ILE A 66 -12.38 -1.48 4.96
C ILE A 66 -13.79 -1.01 4.62
N ASP A 67 -14.48 -0.43 5.58
CA ASP A 67 -15.76 0.26 5.38
C ASP A 67 -15.59 1.74 5.68
N ALA A 68 -15.86 2.60 4.69
CA ALA A 68 -15.66 4.02 4.84
C ALA A 68 -16.64 4.86 4.01
N THR A 69 -17.03 6.02 4.54
CA THR A 69 -17.97 6.91 3.87
C THR A 69 -17.64 8.38 4.11
N THR A 70 -18.04 9.25 3.18
CA THR A 70 -18.06 10.70 3.41
C THR A 70 -19.18 11.06 4.36
N VAL A 71 -18.94 11.96 5.32
CA VAL A 71 -19.99 12.51 6.20
C VAL A 71 -21.02 13.29 5.39
N CYS A 72 -20.53 14.13 4.47
CA CYS A 72 -21.33 14.89 3.51
C CYS A 72 -21.19 14.33 2.09
N GLY A 73 -22.30 14.18 1.35
CA GLY A 73 -22.32 13.64 -0.01
C GLY A 73 -22.77 12.18 -0.10
N ASP A 74 -22.52 11.54 -1.24
CA ASP A 74 -23.01 10.19 -1.54
C ASP A 74 -21.93 9.10 -1.52
N THR A 75 -20.68 9.46 -1.24
CA THR A 75 -19.56 8.57 -1.48
C THR A 75 -19.36 7.55 -0.35
N CYS A 76 -19.25 6.28 -0.74
CA CYS A 76 -19.07 5.15 0.15
C CYS A 76 -18.16 4.12 -0.51
N LEU A 77 -17.20 3.61 0.24
CA LEU A 77 -16.29 2.56 -0.17
C LEU A 77 -16.40 1.39 0.80
N PHE A 78 -16.52 0.20 0.23
CA PHE A 78 -16.43 -1.04 0.96
C PHE A 78 -15.46 -1.97 0.25
N ILE A 79 -14.44 -2.43 0.98
CA ILE A 79 -13.44 -3.39 0.51
C ILE A 79 -13.48 -4.58 1.46
N SER A 80 -13.52 -5.79 0.90
CA SER A 80 -13.35 -7.03 1.66
C SER A 80 -12.37 -7.93 0.93
N VAL A 81 -11.32 -8.35 1.63
CA VAL A 81 -10.31 -9.29 1.18
C VAL A 81 -10.35 -10.52 2.08
N HIS A 82 -10.53 -11.70 1.52
CA HIS A 82 -10.43 -12.97 2.22
C HIS A 82 -9.19 -13.71 1.74
N ALA A 83 -8.22 -13.90 2.64
CA ALA A 83 -7.03 -14.67 2.37
C ALA A 83 -7.23 -16.10 2.85
N LYS A 84 -7.17 -17.07 1.93
CA LYS A 84 -7.29 -18.51 2.20
C LYS A 84 -6.08 -19.26 1.64
N GLY A 85 -5.09 -19.48 2.48
CA GLY A 85 -3.79 -20.05 2.11
C GLY A 85 -3.04 -19.12 1.16
N GLU A 86 -2.78 -19.60 -0.04
CA GLU A 86 -2.13 -18.85 -1.13
C GLU A 86 -3.13 -18.10 -2.02
N CYS A 87 -4.42 -18.13 -1.71
CA CYS A 87 -5.46 -17.46 -2.52
C CYS A 87 -6.00 -16.23 -1.78
N LEU A 88 -6.20 -15.14 -2.53
CA LEU A 88 -6.85 -13.91 -2.08
C LEU A 88 -8.14 -13.73 -2.88
N GLU A 89 -9.26 -13.61 -2.19
CA GLU A 89 -10.56 -13.32 -2.77
C GLU A 89 -10.97 -11.90 -2.42
N THR A 90 -11.33 -11.07 -3.41
CA THR A 90 -11.62 -9.66 -3.14
C THR A 90 -12.90 -9.13 -3.72
N TYR A 91 -13.46 -8.19 -2.96
CA TYR A 91 -14.68 -7.47 -3.22
C TYR A 91 -14.41 -5.99 -3.00
N VAL A 92 -14.76 -5.18 -4.00
CA VAL A 92 -14.68 -3.73 -3.92
C VAL A 92 -15.99 -3.16 -4.42
N HIS A 93 -16.62 -2.35 -3.59
CA HIS A 93 -17.84 -1.64 -3.90
C HIS A 93 -17.62 -0.14 -3.65
N LEU A 94 -17.86 0.67 -4.67
CA LEU A 94 -17.72 2.11 -4.62
C LEU A 94 -19.01 2.76 -5.08
N ARG A 95 -19.65 3.54 -4.21
CA ARG A 95 -20.70 4.46 -4.60
C ARG A 95 -20.12 5.86 -4.64
N THR A 96 -20.28 6.60 -5.73
CA THR A 96 -19.84 7.99 -5.83
C THR A 96 -20.48 8.68 -7.05
N GLY A 97 -20.86 9.95 -6.91
CA GLY A 97 -21.36 10.75 -8.05
C GLY A 97 -22.61 10.16 -8.72
N GLY A 98 -23.46 9.45 -7.97
CA GLY A 98 -24.64 8.75 -8.50
C GLY A 98 -24.37 7.35 -9.07
N HIS A 99 -23.11 6.94 -9.25
CA HIS A 99 -22.75 5.59 -9.68
C HIS A 99 -22.72 4.60 -8.51
N THR A 100 -23.11 3.35 -8.76
CA THR A 100 -22.94 2.22 -7.83
C THR A 100 -22.05 1.19 -8.51
N LEU A 101 -20.76 1.25 -8.23
CA LEU A 101 -19.71 0.53 -8.97
C LEU A 101 -19.26 -0.70 -8.18
N VAL A 102 -19.28 -1.86 -8.84
CA VAL A 102 -18.94 -3.15 -8.23
C VAL A 102 -17.84 -3.82 -9.03
N CYS A 103 -16.76 -4.18 -8.34
CA CYS A 103 -15.77 -5.10 -8.88
C CYS A 103 -16.31 -6.53 -8.82
N PRO A 104 -16.34 -7.30 -9.92
CA PRO A 104 -16.60 -8.73 -9.85
C PRO A 104 -15.58 -9.42 -8.95
N SER A 105 -15.95 -10.51 -8.29
CA SER A 105 -15.05 -11.22 -7.38
C SER A 105 -13.78 -11.64 -8.11
N THR A 106 -12.63 -11.26 -7.57
CA THR A 106 -11.34 -11.64 -8.14
C THR A 106 -10.64 -12.60 -7.21
N LEU A 107 -10.12 -13.68 -7.79
CA LEU A 107 -9.20 -14.62 -7.15
C LEU A 107 -7.79 -14.30 -7.63
N ALA A 108 -6.89 -14.02 -6.70
CA ALA A 108 -5.47 -13.85 -6.99
C ALA A 108 -4.64 -14.81 -6.15
N ARG A 109 -3.45 -15.16 -6.65
CA ARG A 109 -2.46 -15.84 -5.83
C ARG A 109 -1.74 -14.80 -4.97
N LYS A 110 -1.52 -15.12 -3.70
CA LYS A 110 -0.72 -14.32 -2.78
C LYS A 110 0.69 -14.20 -3.34
N SER A 111 1.21 -12.97 -3.41
CA SER A 111 2.58 -12.72 -3.88
C SER A 111 3.59 -13.36 -2.93
N ALA A 112 4.55 -14.10 -3.47
CA ALA A 112 5.63 -14.67 -2.69
C ALA A 112 6.63 -13.56 -2.32
N GLY A 113 6.77 -13.23 -1.03
CA GLY A 113 7.93 -12.48 -0.53
C GLY A 113 7.69 -11.15 0.18
N THR A 114 6.45 -10.66 0.33
CA THR A 114 6.18 -9.43 1.11
C THR A 114 5.03 -9.60 2.10
N GLU A 115 5.35 -9.61 3.41
CA GLU A 115 4.37 -9.72 4.50
C GLU A 115 3.46 -8.48 4.63
N SER A 116 3.78 -7.39 3.93
CA SER A 116 3.11 -6.09 4.05
C SER A 116 2.20 -5.74 2.86
N ILE A 117 2.16 -6.55 1.80
CA ILE A 117 1.43 -6.24 0.56
C ILE A 117 0.41 -7.32 0.24
N PHE A 118 -0.83 -6.91 0.00
CA PHE A 118 -1.93 -7.73 -0.49
C PHE A 118 -2.27 -7.28 -1.90
N LEU A 119 -1.87 -8.07 -2.90
CA LEU A 119 -2.18 -7.85 -4.31
C LEU A 119 -3.27 -8.82 -4.74
N ALA A 120 -4.43 -8.27 -5.08
CA ALA A 120 -5.56 -9.06 -5.54
C ALA A 120 -6.22 -8.44 -6.76
N GLY A 121 -5.73 -8.86 -7.92
CA GLY A 121 -6.19 -8.34 -9.22
C GLY A 121 -6.03 -6.82 -9.27
N PRO A 122 -7.12 -6.05 -9.39
CA PRO A 122 -7.06 -4.59 -9.46
C PRO A 122 -6.82 -3.89 -8.12
N LEU A 123 -6.87 -4.59 -6.98
CA LEU A 123 -6.71 -4.03 -5.65
C LEU A 123 -5.31 -4.29 -5.09
N ARG A 124 -4.66 -3.23 -4.61
CA ARG A 124 -3.45 -3.25 -3.80
C ARG A 124 -3.76 -2.66 -2.43
N LEU A 125 -3.44 -3.42 -1.39
CA LEU A 125 -3.39 -2.94 -0.01
C LEU A 125 -1.98 -3.14 0.49
N GLU A 126 -1.30 -2.05 0.85
CA GLU A 126 0.10 -2.09 1.29
C GLU A 126 0.26 -1.36 2.61
N MET A 127 0.77 -2.07 3.62
CA MET A 127 1.18 -1.47 4.87
C MET A 127 2.56 -0.83 4.71
N ARG A 128 2.68 0.48 4.96
CA ARG A 128 3.96 1.19 4.98
C ARG A 128 4.50 1.36 6.40
N GLU A 129 5.75 0.96 6.59
CA GLU A 129 6.51 1.20 7.80
C GLU A 129 7.23 2.56 7.73
N PRO A 130 7.42 3.31 8.84
CA PRO A 130 7.07 3.02 10.24
C PRO A 130 5.71 3.61 10.73
N PHE A 131 4.80 4.02 9.83
CA PHE A 131 3.66 4.87 10.22
C PHE A 131 2.30 4.17 10.32
N ARG A 132 2.23 2.84 10.17
CA ARG A 132 0.97 2.05 10.26
C ARG A 132 -0.14 2.61 9.37
N ARG A 133 0.24 3.21 8.23
CA ARG A 133 -0.66 3.67 7.19
C ARG A 133 -0.78 2.59 6.14
N TRP A 134 -1.96 2.49 5.56
CA TRP A 134 -2.19 1.56 4.48
C TRP A 134 -2.38 2.34 3.19
N ARG A 135 -1.51 2.10 2.24
CA ARG A 135 -1.75 2.49 0.86
C ARG A 135 -2.91 1.63 0.35
N VAL A 136 -3.97 2.28 -0.11
CA VAL A 136 -5.16 1.65 -0.69
C VAL A 136 -5.24 2.12 -2.13
N GLN A 137 -5.02 1.19 -3.05
CA GLN A 137 -5.07 1.47 -4.47
C GLN A 137 -5.97 0.46 -5.17
N TYR A 138 -6.90 0.96 -5.99
CA TYR A 138 -7.69 0.18 -6.92
C TYR A 138 -7.49 0.74 -8.32
N LYS A 139 -7.20 -0.13 -9.29
CA LYS A 139 -7.00 0.23 -10.69
C LYS A 139 -7.58 -0.85 -11.60
N GLY A 140 -8.85 -0.73 -11.93
CA GLY A 140 -9.57 -1.83 -12.58
C GLY A 140 -10.92 -1.48 -13.16
N MET A 141 -11.54 -2.44 -13.84
CA MET A 141 -12.90 -2.32 -14.33
C MET A 141 -13.89 -2.62 -13.21
N MET A 142 -14.88 -1.76 -13.06
CA MET A 142 -16.07 -2.00 -12.25
C MET A 142 -17.32 -2.00 -13.13
N THR A 143 -18.34 -2.75 -12.75
CA THR A 143 -19.66 -2.70 -13.35
C THR A 143 -20.51 -1.70 -12.57
N ASP A 144 -21.10 -0.73 -13.25
CA ASP A 144 -22.11 0.15 -12.65
C ASP A 144 -23.45 -0.59 -12.56
N GLU A 145 -23.92 -0.92 -11.36
CA GLU A 145 -25.18 -1.62 -11.14
C GLU A 145 -26.40 -0.84 -11.64
N SER A 146 -26.30 0.49 -11.70
CA SER A 146 -27.42 1.33 -12.15
C SER A 146 -27.63 1.28 -13.66
N THR A 147 -26.58 1.04 -14.43
CA THR A 147 -26.60 1.07 -15.91
C THR A 147 -26.21 -0.26 -16.56
N GLY A 148 -25.57 -1.17 -15.82
CA GLY A 148 -24.93 -2.38 -16.32
C GLY A 148 -23.64 -2.13 -17.12
N LYS A 149 -23.20 -0.88 -17.27
CA LYS A 149 -22.01 -0.51 -18.05
C LYS A 149 -20.73 -0.83 -17.26
N GLN A 150 -19.71 -1.36 -17.94
CA GLN A 150 -18.36 -1.43 -17.37
C GLN A 150 -17.64 -0.09 -17.52
N VAL A 151 -17.02 0.36 -16.44
CA VAL A 151 -16.27 1.61 -16.36
C VAL A 151 -14.90 1.37 -15.74
N PHE A 152 -13.88 2.09 -16.20
CA PHE A 152 -12.55 2.03 -15.62
C PHE A 152 -12.47 2.95 -14.40
N VAL A 153 -12.08 2.40 -13.25
CA VAL A 153 -11.98 3.15 -12.00
C VAL A 153 -10.56 3.14 -11.50
N THR A 154 -10.08 4.32 -11.13
CA THR A 154 -8.87 4.49 -10.33
C THR A 154 -9.23 5.08 -8.98
N LEU A 155 -8.72 4.49 -7.91
CA LEU A 155 -8.76 4.99 -6.56
C LEU A 155 -7.36 4.82 -5.98
N ALA A 156 -6.74 5.87 -5.46
CA ALA A 156 -5.41 5.77 -4.87
C ALA A 156 -5.28 6.72 -3.68
N GLY A 157 -4.74 6.22 -2.57
CA GLY A 157 -4.58 7.04 -1.38
C GLY A 157 -4.16 6.28 -0.13
N TRP A 158 -4.29 6.96 1.01
CA TRP A 158 -3.76 6.50 2.28
C TRP A 158 -4.84 6.38 3.34
N TRP A 159 -5.02 5.17 3.86
CA TRP A 159 -5.71 4.94 5.12
C TRP A 159 -4.83 5.40 6.28
N LYS A 160 -5.33 6.38 7.03
CA LYS A 160 -4.65 7.00 8.16
C LYS A 160 -5.41 6.69 9.44
N PRO A 161 -4.75 6.12 10.46
CA PRO A 161 -5.42 5.77 11.69
C PRO A 161 -5.83 7.02 12.48
N THR A 162 -7.03 6.98 13.07
CA THR A 162 -7.49 7.91 14.12
C THR A 162 -7.56 7.23 15.49
N SER A 163 -7.37 5.90 15.55
CA SER A 163 -7.22 5.11 16.78
C SER A 163 -6.05 4.13 16.73
N ASP A 164 -5.64 3.64 17.90
CA ASP A 164 -4.82 2.43 18.07
C ASP A 164 -5.58 1.20 17.56
N ALA A 165 -4.88 0.11 17.24
CA ALA A 165 -5.48 -1.03 16.54
C ALA A 165 -5.90 -2.19 17.47
N LYS A 166 -5.21 -2.36 18.61
CA LYS A 166 -5.48 -3.43 19.61
C LYS A 166 -6.34 -2.95 20.79
N TRP A 167 -6.89 -1.73 20.74
CA TRP A 167 -7.58 -1.16 21.91
C TRP A 167 -8.90 -1.88 22.27
N ARG A 168 -9.34 -2.83 21.44
CA ARG A 168 -10.64 -3.51 21.48
C ARG A 168 -10.92 -4.43 22.68
N TYR A 169 -10.03 -4.59 23.67
CA TYR A 169 -10.22 -5.64 24.68
C TYR A 169 -9.93 -5.31 26.15
N ASN A 170 -9.34 -4.16 26.48
CA ASN A 170 -9.09 -3.83 27.90
C ASN A 170 -10.35 -3.34 28.64
N PHE A 171 -11.43 -3.05 27.91
CA PHE A 171 -12.67 -2.47 28.45
C PHE A 171 -13.91 -3.29 28.07
N VAL A 172 -13.74 -4.61 27.90
CA VAL A 172 -14.87 -5.53 27.85
C VAL A 172 -15.44 -5.62 29.27
N ASP A 173 -16.20 -4.60 29.69
CA ASP A 173 -17.37 -4.88 30.52
C ASP A 173 -18.33 -5.62 29.60
N SER A 174 -18.18 -6.93 29.55
CA SER A 174 -19.17 -7.75 28.86
C SER A 174 -20.21 -8.18 29.88
N PRO A 175 -21.44 -7.64 29.81
CA PRO A 175 -22.59 -8.27 30.43
C PRO A 175 -22.71 -9.72 29.96
N SER A 176 -22.21 -10.12 28.78
CA SER A 176 -22.22 -11.55 28.42
C SER A 176 -21.33 -12.40 29.32
N LEU A 177 -20.21 -11.87 29.83
CA LEU A 177 -19.37 -12.60 30.79
C LEU A 177 -19.98 -12.52 32.18
N GLU A 178 -20.48 -11.35 32.60
CA GLU A 178 -21.11 -11.14 33.89
C GLU A 178 -22.45 -11.89 34.01
N ASP A 179 -23.31 -11.87 33.00
CA ASP A 179 -24.54 -12.66 32.84
C ASP A 179 -24.23 -14.16 32.71
N GLN A 180 -23.14 -14.57 32.05
CA GLN A 180 -22.70 -15.98 32.00
C GLN A 180 -22.16 -16.45 33.36
N LEU A 181 -21.42 -15.60 34.06
CA LEU A 181 -20.93 -15.86 35.42
C LEU A 181 -22.10 -15.90 36.42
N ALA A 182 -23.09 -15.02 36.26
CA ALA A 182 -24.30 -14.96 37.09
C ALA A 182 -25.25 -16.14 36.82
N SER A 183 -25.41 -16.55 35.55
CA SER A 183 -26.28 -17.68 35.18
C SER A 183 -25.65 -19.06 35.41
N ARG A 184 -24.31 -19.17 35.43
CA ARG A 184 -23.57 -20.44 35.63
C ARG A 184 -22.27 -20.24 36.44
N PRO A 185 -22.36 -19.96 37.76
CA PRO A 185 -21.20 -19.64 38.60
C PRO A 185 -20.17 -20.77 38.73
N PHE A 186 -20.58 -22.04 38.55
CA PHE A 186 -19.70 -23.21 38.69
C PHE A 186 -18.90 -23.57 37.41
N CYS A 187 -18.96 -22.75 36.36
CA CYS A 187 -18.21 -22.96 35.10
C CYS A 187 -17.02 -21.98 34.93
N LEU A 188 -16.48 -21.45 36.04
CA LEU A 188 -15.43 -20.42 36.07
C LEU A 188 -14.25 -20.70 35.14
N VAL A 189 -13.81 -21.97 35.03
CA VAL A 189 -12.71 -22.38 34.14
C VAL A 189 -13.09 -22.26 32.65
N LYS A 190 -14.34 -22.58 32.28
CA LYS A 190 -14.83 -22.46 30.91
C LYS A 190 -15.03 -20.99 30.52
N HIS A 191 -15.54 -20.17 31.44
CA HIS A 191 -15.71 -18.72 31.23
C HIS A 191 -14.38 -17.97 31.20
N ALA A 192 -13.43 -18.30 32.09
CA ALA A 192 -12.07 -17.77 32.04
C ALA A 192 -11.35 -18.17 30.75
N ARG A 193 -11.60 -19.38 30.23
CA ARG A 193 -11.09 -19.83 28.93
C ARG A 193 -11.75 -19.06 27.77
N THR A 194 -13.05 -18.77 27.81
CA THR A 194 -13.72 -17.93 26.80
C THR A 194 -13.22 -16.48 26.82
N ALA A 195 -13.08 -15.87 27.99
CA ALA A 195 -12.50 -14.54 28.16
C ALA A 195 -11.05 -14.50 27.68
N LYS A 196 -10.23 -15.50 28.06
CA LYS A 196 -8.87 -15.65 27.56
C LYS A 196 -8.83 -15.83 26.04
N ASN A 197 -9.69 -16.68 25.47
CA ASN A 197 -9.78 -16.89 24.03
C ASN A 197 -10.21 -15.61 23.28
N LEU A 198 -11.02 -14.74 23.89
CA LEU A 198 -11.42 -13.43 23.37
C LEU A 198 -10.29 -12.40 23.43
N LEU A 199 -9.46 -12.45 24.48
CA LEU A 199 -8.24 -11.63 24.61
C LEU A 199 -7.11 -12.12 23.70
N ASP A 200 -7.10 -13.42 23.40
CA ASP A 200 -6.13 -14.11 22.55
C ASP A 200 -6.53 -14.08 21.05
N THR A 201 -7.66 -13.48 20.65
CA THR A 201 -7.98 -13.33 19.23
C THR A 201 -7.02 -12.34 18.56
N SER A 202 -6.63 -12.63 17.32
CA SER A 202 -5.82 -11.74 16.47
C SER A 202 -6.66 -10.65 15.78
N ASP A 203 -7.86 -10.38 16.29
CA ASP A 203 -8.80 -9.43 15.73
C ASP A 203 -8.33 -7.99 15.96
N LEU A 204 -8.20 -7.25 14.87
CA LEU A 204 -7.78 -5.86 14.83
C LEU A 204 -8.92 -5.01 14.28
N VAL A 205 -9.27 -3.92 14.96
CA VAL A 205 -10.18 -2.92 14.40
C VAL A 205 -9.70 -1.52 14.73
N GLN A 206 -9.63 -0.70 13.69
CA GLN A 206 -9.02 0.60 13.73
C GLN A 206 -9.91 1.62 13.02
N TRP A 207 -10.26 2.70 13.71
CA TRP A 207 -10.87 3.86 13.08
C TRP A 207 -9.83 4.62 12.27
N GLY A 208 -10.26 5.18 11.15
CA GLY A 208 -9.37 5.93 10.29
C GLY A 208 -10.08 6.79 9.26
N GLU A 209 -9.25 7.50 8.52
CA GLU A 209 -9.64 8.27 7.35
C GLU A 209 -8.83 7.77 6.16
N LEU A 210 -9.52 7.36 5.09
CA LEU A 210 -8.94 7.16 3.78
C LEU A 210 -8.95 8.51 3.05
N HIS A 211 -7.78 9.06 2.81
CA HIS A 211 -7.58 10.25 1.99
C HIS A 211 -7.08 9.80 0.62
N CYS A 212 -7.94 9.88 -0.40
CA CYS A 212 -7.69 9.33 -1.73
C CYS A 212 -8.14 10.27 -2.86
N GLU A 213 -7.66 9.99 -4.06
CA GLU A 213 -8.25 10.49 -5.30
C GLU A 213 -9.04 9.39 -6.00
N ILE A 214 -10.13 9.76 -6.67
CA ILE A 214 -10.99 8.84 -7.44
C ILE A 214 -11.19 9.41 -8.84
N SER A 215 -11.00 8.60 -9.88
CA SER A 215 -11.35 8.93 -11.28
C SER A 215 -12.11 7.76 -11.92
N ILE A 216 -13.13 8.10 -12.71
CA ILE A 216 -14.01 7.17 -13.41
C ILE A 216 -13.91 7.46 -14.91
N ASP A 217 -13.73 6.42 -15.73
CA ASP A 217 -13.62 6.49 -17.20
C ASP A 217 -12.60 7.52 -17.72
N GLY A 218 -11.60 7.87 -16.91
CA GLY A 218 -10.55 8.82 -17.26
C GLY A 218 -10.97 10.29 -17.19
N GLU A 219 -12.07 10.60 -16.48
CA GLU A 219 -12.41 11.96 -16.02
C GLU A 219 -11.38 12.49 -15.01
N ASP A 220 -11.42 13.79 -14.74
CA ASP A 220 -10.54 14.45 -13.76
C ASP A 220 -10.66 13.78 -12.39
N SER A 221 -9.53 13.55 -11.73
CA SER A 221 -9.53 12.93 -10.41
C SER A 221 -10.12 13.86 -9.35
N LYS A 222 -10.96 13.30 -8.48
CA LYS A 222 -11.57 14.00 -7.35
C LYS A 222 -10.92 13.55 -6.06
N GLU A 223 -10.40 14.50 -5.29
CA GLU A 223 -9.94 14.27 -3.92
C GLU A 223 -11.14 14.01 -3.00
N VAL A 224 -11.07 12.92 -2.24
CA VAL A 224 -12.11 12.47 -1.32
C VAL A 224 -11.50 12.03 0.01
N ARG A 225 -12.22 12.30 1.11
CA ARG A 225 -11.90 11.80 2.45
C ARG A 225 -13.05 10.93 2.94
N LEU A 226 -12.76 9.65 3.17
CA LEU A 226 -13.72 8.66 3.62
C LEU A 226 -13.35 8.23 5.03
N ARG A 227 -14.34 8.12 5.92
CA ARG A 227 -14.11 7.76 7.32
C ARG A 227 -14.85 6.50 7.68
N GLY A 228 -14.23 5.68 8.51
CA GLY A 228 -14.83 4.45 8.99
C GLY A 228 -13.81 3.53 9.61
N LEU A 229 -13.94 2.24 9.34
CA LEU A 229 -13.18 1.18 10.00
C LEU A 229 -12.31 0.40 9.03
N ARG A 230 -11.13 0.06 9.50
CA ARG A 230 -10.32 -1.04 8.97
C ARG A 230 -10.32 -2.15 9.99
N SER A 231 -10.71 -3.34 9.56
CA SER A 231 -10.83 -4.52 10.40
C SER A 231 -10.01 -5.67 9.83
N ARG A 232 -9.35 -6.44 10.68
CA ARG A 232 -8.69 -7.70 10.35
C ARG A 232 -9.09 -8.77 11.37
N TYR A 233 -9.44 -9.97 10.94
CA TYR A 233 -9.84 -11.05 11.84
C TYR A 233 -9.68 -12.41 11.17
N SER A 234 -9.44 -13.47 11.96
CA SER A 234 -9.14 -14.82 11.44
C SER A 234 -10.10 -15.92 11.91
N ASP A 235 -11.06 -15.62 12.77
CA ASP A 235 -12.10 -16.58 13.14
C ASP A 235 -13.11 -16.74 11.98
N VAL A 236 -13.59 -17.98 11.77
CA VAL A 236 -14.72 -18.26 10.87
C VAL A 236 -15.98 -17.61 11.42
N VAL A 237 -16.45 -16.56 10.74
CA VAL A 237 -17.66 -15.82 11.11
C VAL A 237 -18.86 -16.43 10.37
N LEU A 238 -19.71 -17.15 11.10
CA LEU A 238 -20.91 -17.79 10.56
C LEU A 238 -22.02 -16.76 10.28
N GLN A 239 -22.12 -15.76 11.14
CA GLN A 239 -23.07 -14.65 11.01
C GLN A 239 -22.47 -13.39 11.65
N GLU A 240 -22.65 -12.25 11.01
CA GLU A 240 -22.20 -10.96 11.52
C GLU A 240 -23.28 -9.90 11.39
N GLN A 241 -23.37 -9.06 12.41
CA GLN A 241 -24.01 -7.76 12.36
C GLN A 241 -23.02 -6.74 12.92
N GLN A 242 -22.68 -5.74 12.14
CA GLN A 242 -21.86 -4.61 12.58
C GLN A 242 -22.57 -3.31 12.26
N PHE A 243 -22.57 -2.39 13.22
CA PHE A 243 -23.06 -1.03 13.08
C PHE A 243 -21.95 -0.07 13.46
N SER A 244 -21.44 0.68 12.49
CA SER A 244 -20.44 1.73 12.69
C SER A 244 -21.05 3.08 12.33
N VAL A 245 -20.79 4.11 13.15
CA VAL A 245 -21.29 5.47 12.93
C VAL A 245 -20.16 6.47 13.06
N TYR A 246 -20.16 7.46 12.19
CA TYR A 246 -19.31 8.63 12.26
C TYR A 246 -20.17 9.90 12.25
N PHE A 247 -20.08 10.70 13.31
CA PHE A 247 -20.80 11.98 13.42
C PHE A 247 -19.95 13.17 12.95
N ASP A 248 -20.60 14.22 12.46
CA ASP A 248 -19.97 15.47 12.01
C ASP A 248 -19.05 16.10 13.07
N HIS A 249 -19.38 15.94 14.36
CA HIS A 249 -18.64 16.46 15.49
C HIS A 249 -17.47 15.57 15.94
N GLY A 250 -17.23 14.45 15.24
CA GLY A 250 -16.09 13.57 15.44
C GLY A 250 -16.30 12.43 16.43
N ASP A 251 -17.49 12.33 17.05
CA ASP A 251 -17.85 11.12 17.80
C ASP A 251 -18.07 9.96 16.85
N ARG A 252 -17.71 8.77 17.32
CA ARG A 252 -17.74 7.52 16.58
C ARG A 252 -18.38 6.44 17.44
N VAL A 253 -19.24 5.65 16.85
CA VAL A 253 -19.92 4.55 17.53
C VAL A 253 -19.62 3.27 16.78
N LEU A 254 -19.25 2.22 17.51
CA LEU A 254 -19.14 0.89 16.95
C LEU A 254 -19.89 -0.07 17.84
N TRP A 255 -20.71 -0.90 17.21
CA TRP A 255 -21.28 -2.09 17.82
C TRP A 255 -21.18 -3.26 16.85
N SER A 256 -20.89 -4.45 17.36
CA SER A 256 -20.80 -5.66 16.57
C SER A 256 -21.29 -6.87 17.36
N ARG A 257 -22.01 -7.75 16.67
CA ARG A 257 -22.39 -9.08 17.12
C ARG A 257 -21.98 -10.09 16.07
N ARG A 258 -21.08 -11.00 16.43
CA ARG A 258 -20.58 -12.07 15.56
C ARG A 258 -20.92 -13.44 16.15
N HIS A 259 -21.36 -14.36 15.32
CA HIS A 259 -21.49 -15.77 15.67
C HIS A 259 -20.30 -16.52 15.08
N CYS A 260 -19.36 -16.90 15.94
CA CYS A 260 -18.18 -17.68 15.56
C CYS A 260 -18.34 -19.14 16.01
N GLU A 261 -17.50 -20.05 15.55
CA GLU A 261 -17.51 -21.47 15.99
C GLU A 261 -17.44 -21.62 17.52
N LYS A 262 -16.76 -20.69 18.21
CA LYS A 262 -16.57 -20.68 19.66
C LYS A 262 -17.76 -20.09 20.44
N GLY A 263 -18.79 -19.58 19.75
CA GLY A 263 -19.97 -18.95 20.33
C GLY A 263 -20.19 -17.49 19.87
N PRO A 264 -21.33 -16.86 20.24
CA PRO A 264 -21.59 -15.48 19.91
C PRO A 264 -20.75 -14.50 20.74
N ILE A 265 -20.22 -13.48 20.07
CA ILE A 265 -19.44 -12.38 20.65
C ILE A 265 -20.22 -11.10 20.39
N THR A 266 -20.38 -10.24 21.40
CA THR A 266 -21.02 -8.92 21.24
C THR A 266 -20.23 -7.89 21.99
N HIS A 267 -19.91 -6.77 21.33
CA HIS A 267 -19.21 -5.64 21.93
C HIS A 267 -19.63 -4.34 21.26
N GLY A 268 -19.51 -3.24 22.00
CA GLY A 268 -19.69 -1.92 21.45
C GLY A 268 -19.03 -0.85 22.31
N PHE A 269 -18.68 0.27 21.69
CA PHE A 269 -18.10 1.43 22.36
C PHE A 269 -18.38 2.71 21.57
N ILE A 270 -18.30 3.83 22.27
CA ILE A 270 -18.30 5.18 21.70
C ILE A 270 -16.89 5.74 21.87
N ALA A 271 -16.29 6.19 20.79
CA ALA A 271 -15.09 7.04 20.82
C ALA A 271 -15.52 8.47 20.55
N ARG A 272 -15.44 9.34 21.56
CA ARG A 272 -15.81 10.75 21.44
C ARG A 272 -14.77 11.52 20.62
N GLY A 273 -15.14 12.69 20.10
CA GLY A 273 -14.24 13.58 19.36
C GLY A 273 -13.00 13.99 20.15
N ASP A 274 -13.07 14.01 21.48
CA ASP A 274 -11.92 14.25 22.37
C ASP A 274 -11.02 13.03 22.57
N GLN A 275 -11.29 11.94 21.86
CA GLN A 275 -10.62 10.64 21.90
C GLN A 275 -10.89 9.81 23.17
N LYS A 276 -11.78 10.24 24.08
CA LYS A 276 -12.22 9.39 25.19
C LYS A 276 -13.12 8.27 24.66
N ILE A 277 -12.96 7.09 25.23
CA ILE A 277 -13.73 5.92 24.82
C ILE A 277 -14.56 5.43 25.99
N VAL A 278 -15.81 5.07 25.71
CA VAL A 278 -16.72 4.52 26.71
C VAL A 278 -17.37 3.25 26.15
N PRO A 279 -17.45 2.15 26.94
CA PRO A 279 -18.21 0.97 26.53
C PRO A 279 -19.68 1.32 26.29
N LEU A 280 -20.29 0.59 25.35
CA LEU A 280 -21.66 0.79 24.92
C LEU A 280 -22.48 -0.47 25.15
N HIS A 281 -23.65 -0.32 25.78
CA HIS A 281 -24.60 -1.43 25.94
C HIS A 281 -25.87 -1.17 25.11
N LEU A 282 -26.27 -2.19 24.36
CA LEU A 282 -27.54 -2.19 23.62
C LEU A 282 -28.66 -2.69 24.53
N THR A 283 -29.66 -1.84 24.77
CA THR A 283 -30.78 -2.14 25.68
C THR A 283 -31.80 -3.10 25.07
N ASN A 284 -31.92 -3.13 23.74
CA ASN A 284 -32.84 -4.01 23.03
C ASN A 284 -32.09 -4.87 22.00
N LYS A 285 -31.63 -6.04 22.45
CA LYS A 285 -30.78 -6.99 21.67
C LYS A 285 -31.47 -7.54 20.41
N ASP A 286 -32.80 -7.45 20.32
CA ASP A 286 -33.60 -7.99 19.22
C ASP A 286 -33.94 -6.95 18.14
N SER A 287 -33.76 -5.64 18.41
CA SER A 287 -34.17 -4.54 17.52
C SER A 287 -33.24 -4.25 16.33
N VAL A 288 -32.00 -4.73 16.35
CA VAL A 288 -31.07 -4.57 15.20
C VAL A 288 -31.36 -5.59 14.10
N TYR A 289 -32.06 -6.69 14.42
CA TYR A 289 -32.44 -7.74 13.46
C TYR A 289 -33.52 -7.28 12.49
N GLU A 290 -34.33 -6.32 12.90
CA GLU A 290 -35.48 -5.79 12.18
C GLU A 290 -35.43 -4.27 12.18
N LEU A 291 -34.46 -3.68 11.46
CA LEU A 291 -34.68 -2.34 10.92
C LEU A 291 -35.79 -2.45 9.87
N ASN A 292 -37.03 -2.63 10.35
CA ASN A 292 -38.22 -2.70 9.52
C ASN A 292 -38.39 -1.34 8.85
N TYR A 293 -38.61 -1.35 7.53
CA TYR A 293 -38.65 -0.15 6.70
C TYR A 293 -39.92 0.71 6.96
N GLY A 294 -39.98 1.37 8.13
CA GLY A 294 -41.03 2.30 8.56
C GLY A 294 -40.46 3.52 9.29
N ASP A 295 -41.22 4.61 9.31
CA ASP A 295 -40.74 5.95 9.70
C ASP A 295 -40.33 6.03 11.18
N SER A 296 -39.04 6.35 11.41
CA SER A 296 -38.38 6.72 12.67
C SER A 296 -38.03 5.60 13.68
N ASP A 297 -37.26 4.59 13.25
CA ASP A 297 -36.57 3.71 14.20
C ASP A 297 -35.44 4.47 14.93
N ILE A 298 -35.62 4.67 16.24
CA ILE A 298 -34.60 5.18 17.14
C ILE A 298 -33.79 4.00 17.67
N ILE A 299 -32.50 3.95 17.38
CA ILE A 299 -31.57 3.02 18.02
C ILE A 299 -31.16 3.62 19.37
N ASN A 300 -31.57 2.99 20.47
CA ASN A 300 -31.26 3.43 21.82
C ASN A 300 -30.06 2.65 22.37
N PHE A 301 -29.06 3.37 22.87
CA PHE A 301 -27.95 2.80 23.63
C PHE A 301 -28.00 3.29 25.09
N GLU A 302 -27.64 2.43 26.05
CA GLU A 302 -27.47 2.80 27.45
C GLU A 302 -26.00 3.01 27.79
N GLN A 303 -25.71 4.14 28.44
CA GLN A 303 -24.43 4.43 29.06
C GLN A 303 -24.64 5.34 30.28
N MET A 304 -24.23 4.91 31.48
CA MET A 304 -24.10 5.74 32.69
C MET A 304 -25.15 6.87 32.85
N ASN A 305 -26.45 6.57 32.71
CA ASN A 305 -27.57 7.53 32.84
C ASN A 305 -27.72 8.60 31.74
N LEU A 306 -27.14 8.43 30.55
CA LEU A 306 -27.40 9.27 29.37
C LEU A 306 -27.89 8.40 28.19
N PRO A 307 -29.12 8.60 27.67
CA PRO A 307 -29.57 7.87 26.49
C PRO A 307 -28.86 8.40 25.24
N TYR A 308 -28.06 7.56 24.59
CA TYR A 308 -27.56 7.86 23.24
C TYR A 308 -28.62 7.35 22.25
N ALA A 309 -29.49 8.24 21.79
CA ALA A 309 -30.52 7.93 20.82
C ALA A 309 -30.05 8.35 19.43
N VAL A 310 -30.03 7.40 18.49
CA VAL A 310 -29.68 7.64 17.08
C VAL A 310 -30.91 7.42 16.23
N SER A 311 -31.38 8.49 15.59
CA SER A 311 -32.54 8.45 14.70
C SER A 311 -32.09 8.36 13.25
N LYS A 312 -32.71 7.46 12.47
CA LYS A 312 -32.53 7.40 11.02
C LYS A 312 -33.22 8.59 10.36
N ILE A 313 -32.55 9.26 9.42
CA ILE A 313 -33.11 10.42 8.70
C ILE A 313 -33.23 10.22 7.18
N SER A 314 -32.70 9.12 6.63
CA SER A 314 -32.86 8.75 5.22
C SER A 314 -33.05 7.24 5.02
N PRO A 315 -33.67 6.78 3.92
CA PRO A 315 -33.64 5.37 3.52
C PRO A 315 -32.19 4.87 3.36
N PRO A 316 -31.90 3.60 3.71
CA PRO A 316 -30.59 3.03 3.47
C PRO A 316 -30.31 2.92 1.99
N VAL A 317 -29.05 3.12 1.63
CA VAL A 317 -28.51 2.61 0.38
C VAL A 317 -27.88 1.27 0.70
N THR A 318 -28.53 0.19 0.26
CA THR A 318 -28.06 -1.18 0.49
C THR A 318 -27.56 -1.78 -0.79
N PHE A 319 -26.38 -2.40 -0.72
CA PHE A 319 -25.88 -3.29 -1.75
C PHE A 319 -25.58 -4.64 -1.12
N THR A 320 -25.77 -5.70 -1.92
CA THR A 320 -25.59 -7.07 -1.48
C THR A 320 -24.71 -7.78 -2.48
N TYR A 321 -23.66 -8.44 -2.00
CA TYR A 321 -22.78 -9.22 -2.86
C TYR A 321 -22.68 -10.66 -2.37
N PRO A 322 -22.69 -11.65 -3.30
CA PRO A 322 -22.37 -13.02 -2.97
C PRO A 322 -20.85 -13.20 -2.86
N THR A 323 -20.39 -13.97 -1.87
CA THR A 323 -19.01 -14.46 -1.82
C THR A 323 -18.86 -15.72 -2.69
N ALA A 324 -17.63 -16.08 -3.09
CA ALA A 324 -17.36 -17.34 -3.78
C ALA A 324 -17.65 -18.57 -2.89
N THR A 325 -17.67 -18.38 -1.57
CA THR A 325 -18.11 -19.39 -0.59
C THR A 325 -19.64 -19.54 -0.50
N GLY A 326 -20.42 -18.71 -1.21
CA GLY A 326 -21.88 -18.73 -1.22
C GLY A 326 -22.54 -17.87 -0.13
N GLU A 327 -21.76 -17.13 0.65
CA GLU A 327 -22.27 -16.19 1.66
C GLU A 327 -22.88 -14.97 0.98
N SER A 328 -23.85 -14.35 1.63
CA SER A 328 -24.40 -13.06 1.21
C SER A 328 -24.01 -12.02 2.23
N VAL A 329 -23.31 -10.98 1.78
CA VAL A 329 -22.99 -9.81 2.61
C VAL A 329 -23.78 -8.63 2.10
N SER A 330 -24.61 -8.07 2.96
CA SER A 330 -25.34 -6.83 2.74
C SER A 330 -24.63 -5.71 3.49
N VAL A 331 -24.37 -4.61 2.80
CA VAL A 331 -23.81 -3.40 3.39
C VAL A 331 -24.77 -2.26 3.10
N SER A 332 -25.19 -1.57 4.16
CA SER A 332 -26.16 -0.49 4.09
C SER A 332 -25.56 0.79 4.64
N ARG A 333 -25.59 1.86 3.83
CA ARG A 333 -25.26 3.21 4.28
C ARG A 333 -26.54 3.93 4.70
N LEU A 334 -26.52 4.57 5.86
CA LEU A 334 -27.64 5.28 6.47
C LEU A 334 -27.18 6.66 6.92
N THR A 335 -27.99 7.69 6.67
CA THR A 335 -27.80 8.97 7.36
C THR A 335 -28.58 8.94 8.67
N VAL A 336 -27.90 9.33 9.75
CA VAL A 336 -28.40 9.26 11.11
C VAL A 336 -28.23 10.58 11.83
N ARG A 337 -29.00 10.79 12.90
CA ARG A 337 -28.93 11.98 13.74
C ARG A 337 -28.89 11.61 15.22
N HIS A 338 -27.95 12.21 15.94
CA HIS A 338 -27.88 12.19 17.39
C HIS A 338 -27.96 13.62 17.93
N LEU A 339 -28.96 13.91 18.76
CA LEU A 339 -29.28 15.27 19.22
C LEU A 339 -29.47 16.24 18.03
N LYS A 340 -28.56 17.21 17.88
CA LYS A 340 -28.56 18.21 16.79
C LYS A 340 -27.53 17.92 15.70
N TYR A 341 -26.85 16.78 15.78
CA TYR A 341 -25.72 16.46 14.94
C TYR A 341 -26.04 15.33 13.98
N ASP A 342 -25.65 15.51 12.73
CA ASP A 342 -25.84 14.51 11.69
C ASP A 342 -24.60 13.63 11.56
N GLY A 343 -24.80 12.41 11.09
CA GLY A 343 -23.74 11.44 10.91
C GLY A 343 -24.09 10.44 9.83
N GLN A 344 -23.09 9.63 9.48
CA GLN A 344 -23.26 8.53 8.54
C GLN A 344 -22.97 7.22 9.26
N ALA A 345 -23.86 6.26 9.05
CA ALA A 345 -23.75 4.92 9.58
C ALA A 345 -23.55 3.92 8.46
N ILE A 346 -22.68 2.94 8.71
CA ILE A 346 -22.49 1.76 7.87
C ILE A 346 -22.97 0.56 8.69
N PHE A 347 -23.90 -0.19 8.10
CA PHE A 347 -24.43 -1.41 8.66
C PHE A 347 -24.03 -2.59 7.78
N ILE A 348 -23.33 -3.56 8.36
CA ILE A 348 -22.88 -4.77 7.67
C ILE A 348 -23.66 -5.94 8.24
N GLN A 349 -24.26 -6.72 7.35
CA GLN A 349 -24.93 -7.97 7.69
C GLN A 349 -24.36 -9.10 6.83
N ARG A 350 -23.75 -10.10 7.47
CA ARG A 350 -23.27 -11.32 6.83
C ARG A 350 -24.18 -12.48 7.17
N ILE A 351 -24.71 -13.13 6.14
CA ILE A 351 -25.51 -14.35 6.26
C ILE A 351 -24.83 -15.43 5.43
N ALA A 352 -24.28 -16.46 6.10
CA ALA A 352 -23.75 -17.62 5.40
C ALA A 352 -24.90 -18.48 4.84
N SER A 353 -24.89 -18.71 3.52
CA SER A 353 -25.64 -19.80 2.90
C SER A 353 -24.61 -20.73 2.25
N TYR A 354 -24.54 -21.99 2.68
CA TYR A 354 -23.55 -22.91 2.13
C TYR A 354 -23.96 -23.33 0.72
N ALA A 355 -23.37 -22.70 -0.29
CA ALA A 355 -23.39 -23.18 -1.66
C ALA A 355 -21.94 -23.22 -2.17
N ASN A 356 -21.34 -24.42 -2.16
CA ASN A 356 -20.02 -24.66 -2.74
C ASN A 356 -20.06 -24.42 -4.26
N LYS A 357 -19.62 -23.25 -4.71
CA LYS A 357 -19.16 -23.06 -6.09
C LYS A 357 -17.73 -22.56 -6.04
N ALA A 358 -16.79 -23.45 -6.34
CA ALA A 358 -15.41 -23.07 -6.57
C ALA A 358 -15.38 -22.02 -7.69
N ALA A 359 -14.89 -20.83 -7.38
CA ALA A 359 -14.59 -19.85 -8.40
C ALA A 359 -13.40 -20.36 -9.24
N PRO A 360 -13.41 -20.16 -10.56
CA PRO A 360 -12.38 -20.67 -11.45
C PRO A 360 -11.03 -20.03 -11.07
N SER A 361 -10.11 -20.86 -10.61
CA SER A 361 -8.71 -20.48 -10.47
C SER A 361 -8.10 -20.30 -11.85
N LEU A 362 -7.47 -19.15 -12.12
CA LEU A 362 -6.59 -19.04 -13.28
C LEU A 362 -5.41 -20.00 -13.07
N PRO A 363 -5.12 -20.89 -14.02
CA PRO A 363 -3.95 -21.76 -13.93
C PRO A 363 -2.70 -20.88 -14.08
N ALA A 364 -1.99 -20.61 -12.98
CA ALA A 364 -0.65 -20.04 -13.05
C ALA A 364 0.26 -21.03 -13.80
N ILE A 365 1.05 -20.54 -14.76
CA ILE A 365 2.10 -21.34 -15.38
C ILE A 365 3.13 -21.65 -14.28
N PRO A 366 3.35 -22.92 -13.89
CA PRO A 366 4.31 -23.24 -12.85
C PRO A 366 5.73 -22.89 -13.33
N GLU A 367 6.48 -22.18 -12.49
CA GLU A 367 7.91 -21.96 -12.74
C GLU A 367 8.65 -23.28 -12.58
N TYR A 368 9.37 -23.70 -13.62
CA TYR A 368 10.26 -24.85 -13.54
C TYR A 368 11.58 -24.43 -12.90
N ILE A 369 12.00 -25.18 -11.87
CA ILE A 369 13.30 -24.99 -11.22
C ILE A 369 14.22 -26.10 -11.73
N ALA A 370 15.38 -25.72 -12.28
CA ALA A 370 16.35 -26.67 -12.81
C ALA A 370 17.04 -27.43 -11.68
N HIS A 371 17.31 -28.73 -11.90
CA HIS A 371 17.92 -29.60 -10.89
C HIS A 371 19.05 -30.45 -11.45
N GLY A 372 20.07 -30.71 -10.62
CA GLY A 372 21.24 -31.53 -11.00
C GLY A 372 21.98 -30.94 -12.21
N ASP A 373 22.36 -31.81 -13.13
CA ASP A 373 23.17 -31.49 -14.32
C ASP A 373 22.57 -30.38 -15.21
N GLU A 374 21.26 -30.16 -15.16
CA GLU A 374 20.59 -29.09 -15.92
C GLU A 374 21.10 -27.68 -15.54
N ARG A 375 21.57 -27.50 -14.29
CA ARG A 375 22.10 -26.21 -13.81
C ARG A 375 23.51 -25.94 -14.30
N ASP A 376 24.25 -26.99 -14.64
CA ASP A 376 25.64 -26.91 -15.07
C ASP A 376 25.77 -26.83 -16.60
N MET A 377 24.66 -26.95 -17.33
CA MET A 377 24.63 -26.80 -18.79
C MET A 377 25.00 -25.37 -19.19
N PRO A 378 26.06 -25.16 -19.99
CA PRO A 378 26.51 -23.82 -20.36
C PRO A 378 25.61 -23.18 -21.43
N VAL A 379 24.89 -23.99 -22.22
CA VAL A 379 23.98 -23.53 -23.26
C VAL A 379 22.63 -24.27 -23.16
N LEU A 380 21.53 -23.51 -23.13
CA LEU A 380 20.18 -24.05 -23.08
C LEU A 380 19.33 -23.49 -24.23
N ARG A 381 18.57 -24.35 -24.90
CA ARG A 381 17.59 -23.94 -25.92
C ARG A 381 16.33 -23.40 -25.23
N PHE A 382 15.60 -22.48 -25.87
CA PHE A 382 14.32 -22.00 -25.31
C PHE A 382 13.30 -23.14 -25.11
N SER A 383 13.36 -24.18 -25.92
CA SER A 383 12.52 -25.37 -25.81
C SER A 383 12.89 -26.28 -24.63
N HIS A 384 14.08 -26.12 -24.04
CA HIS A 384 14.50 -26.91 -22.89
C HIS A 384 13.87 -26.37 -21.60
N ARG A 385 13.22 -27.23 -20.82
CA ARG A 385 12.50 -26.83 -19.59
C ARG A 385 13.37 -26.06 -18.59
N ALA A 386 14.65 -26.43 -18.43
CA ALA A 386 15.58 -25.74 -17.54
C ALA A 386 15.79 -24.27 -17.92
N CYS A 387 15.57 -23.90 -19.19
CA CYS A 387 15.69 -22.53 -19.65
C CYS A 387 14.63 -21.60 -19.00
N GLN A 388 13.56 -22.17 -18.45
CA GLN A 388 12.52 -21.44 -17.71
C GLN A 388 12.94 -21.04 -16.28
N ASP A 389 14.07 -21.55 -15.77
CA ASP A 389 14.59 -21.20 -14.44
C ASP A 389 15.40 -19.89 -14.52
N SER A 390 14.77 -18.81 -14.05
CA SER A 390 15.36 -17.46 -14.06
C SER A 390 16.64 -17.34 -13.21
N SER A 391 16.91 -18.28 -12.30
CA SER A 391 18.15 -18.28 -11.51
C SER A 391 19.38 -18.69 -12.32
N ILE A 392 19.21 -19.39 -13.45
CA ILE A 392 20.30 -19.86 -14.31
C ILE A 392 20.32 -19.24 -15.72
N THR A 393 19.20 -18.69 -16.18
CA THR A 393 19.11 -18.04 -17.50
C THR A 393 18.78 -16.54 -17.42
N GLY A 394 18.43 -16.03 -16.25
CA GLY A 394 17.94 -14.66 -16.07
C GLY A 394 16.49 -14.46 -16.51
N GLY A 395 15.96 -13.26 -16.28
CA GLY A 395 14.54 -12.96 -16.49
C GLY A 395 14.07 -13.12 -17.93
N LYS A 396 14.80 -12.56 -18.90
CA LYS A 396 14.38 -12.52 -20.30
C LYS A 396 14.37 -13.89 -20.96
N ALA A 397 15.44 -14.65 -20.75
CA ALA A 397 15.55 -16.00 -21.29
C ALA A 397 14.48 -16.93 -20.71
N ALA A 398 14.26 -16.86 -19.39
CA ALA A 398 13.18 -17.61 -18.73
C ALA A 398 11.80 -17.25 -19.28
N ASN A 399 11.52 -15.96 -19.49
CA ASN A 399 10.28 -15.50 -20.11
C ASN A 399 10.13 -16.02 -21.55
N LEU A 400 11.18 -15.98 -22.37
CA LEU A 400 11.16 -16.53 -23.73
C LEU A 400 10.93 -18.04 -23.76
N ALA A 401 11.57 -18.80 -22.87
CA ALA A 401 11.35 -20.23 -22.72
C ALA A 401 9.92 -20.55 -22.29
N ARG A 402 9.35 -19.76 -21.38
CA ARG A 402 7.94 -19.86 -20.98
C ARG A 402 7.02 -19.62 -22.16
N LEU A 403 7.20 -18.49 -22.87
CA LEU A 403 6.45 -18.15 -24.08
C LEU A 403 6.53 -19.27 -25.13
N THR A 404 7.72 -19.87 -25.31
CA THR A 404 7.93 -20.97 -26.27
C THR A 404 7.10 -22.20 -25.91
N SER A 405 6.94 -22.52 -24.63
CA SER A 405 6.16 -23.68 -24.19
C SER A 405 4.64 -23.49 -24.28
N ILE A 406 4.17 -22.25 -24.39
CA ILE A 406 2.74 -21.89 -24.45
C ILE A 406 2.33 -21.29 -25.79
N ALA A 407 3.23 -21.20 -26.77
CA ALA A 407 3.01 -20.48 -28.03
C ALA A 407 1.76 -20.99 -28.78
N LYS A 408 0.66 -20.22 -28.69
CA LYS A 408 -0.60 -20.46 -29.40
C LYS A 408 -1.13 -19.14 -29.94
N GLY A 409 -1.22 -19.03 -31.26
CA GLY A 409 -1.63 -17.78 -31.93
C GLY A 409 -0.49 -16.75 -32.10
N PHE A 410 0.72 -17.06 -31.64
CA PHE A 410 1.95 -16.33 -31.93
C PHE A 410 3.13 -17.32 -31.98
N ILE A 411 4.28 -16.87 -32.46
CA ILE A 411 5.52 -17.62 -32.60
C ILE A 411 6.58 -16.94 -31.72
N VAL A 412 7.45 -17.72 -31.08
CA VAL A 412 8.68 -17.19 -30.48
C VAL A 412 9.84 -17.51 -31.42
N PRO A 413 10.62 -16.53 -31.90
CA PRO A 413 11.80 -16.82 -32.71
C PRO A 413 12.77 -17.72 -31.95
N ARG A 414 13.24 -18.77 -32.63
CA ARG A 414 14.11 -19.79 -32.05
C ARG A 414 15.43 -19.18 -31.57
N GLY A 415 15.99 -19.76 -30.53
CA GLY A 415 17.22 -19.28 -29.93
C GLY A 415 17.66 -20.10 -28.72
N ILE A 416 18.75 -19.64 -28.12
CA ILE A 416 19.39 -20.24 -26.96
C ILE A 416 19.61 -19.18 -25.88
N CYS A 417 19.93 -19.65 -24.69
CA CYS A 417 20.54 -18.89 -23.61
C CYS A 417 21.91 -19.47 -23.32
N VAL A 418 22.95 -18.63 -23.36
CA VAL A 418 24.24 -18.90 -22.70
C VAL A 418 24.01 -18.67 -21.21
N THR A 419 24.17 -19.69 -20.38
CA THR A 419 23.68 -19.69 -18.99
C THR A 419 24.64 -19.00 -18.03
N THR A 420 24.20 -18.80 -16.79
CA THR A 420 25.06 -18.36 -15.69
C THR A 420 26.21 -19.32 -15.41
N ALA A 421 26.05 -20.62 -15.71
CA ALA A 421 27.12 -21.60 -15.56
C ALA A 421 28.26 -21.37 -16.56
N ALA A 422 27.93 -20.99 -17.81
CA ALA A 422 28.94 -20.58 -18.79
C ALA A 422 29.70 -19.33 -18.34
N PHE A 423 29.00 -18.36 -17.74
CA PHE A 423 29.63 -17.17 -17.18
C PHE A 423 30.59 -17.52 -16.03
N GLU A 424 30.15 -18.34 -15.07
CA GLU A 424 31.01 -18.76 -13.96
C GLU A 424 32.23 -19.56 -14.44
N ALA A 425 32.05 -20.50 -15.38
CA ALA A 425 33.15 -21.24 -15.98
C ALA A 425 34.16 -20.32 -16.68
N HIS A 426 33.69 -19.26 -17.35
CA HIS A 426 34.56 -18.26 -17.95
C HIS A 426 35.34 -17.45 -16.90
N LEU A 427 34.70 -17.10 -15.77
CA LEU A 427 35.35 -16.42 -14.65
C LEU A 427 36.41 -17.29 -13.98
N GLU A 428 36.16 -18.60 -13.82
CA GLU A 428 37.15 -19.55 -13.27
C GLU A 428 38.40 -19.65 -14.14
N ALA A 429 38.23 -19.63 -15.47
CA ALA A 429 39.37 -19.58 -16.40
C ALA A 429 40.13 -18.24 -16.36
N HIS A 430 39.52 -17.17 -15.86
CA HIS A 430 40.06 -15.81 -15.81
C HIS A 430 40.11 -15.27 -14.37
N ALA A 431 40.89 -15.93 -13.51
CA ALA A 431 40.97 -15.65 -12.07
C ALA A 431 41.21 -14.17 -11.69
N ASN A 432 41.86 -13.37 -12.54
CA ASN A 432 42.04 -11.94 -12.30
C ASN A 432 40.71 -11.16 -12.37
N ILE A 433 39.84 -11.49 -13.32
CA ILE A 433 38.52 -10.87 -13.47
C ILE A 433 37.63 -11.29 -12.29
N LYS A 434 37.63 -12.59 -11.94
CA LYS A 434 36.90 -13.12 -10.79
C LYS A 434 37.25 -12.38 -9.49
N LYS A 435 38.53 -12.17 -9.21
CA LYS A 435 39.00 -11.38 -8.06
C LYS A 435 38.50 -9.94 -8.06
N LEU A 436 38.38 -9.30 -9.22
CA LEU A 436 37.84 -7.93 -9.31
C LEU A 436 36.34 -7.90 -9.00
N ILE A 437 35.57 -8.89 -9.50
CA ILE A 437 34.14 -9.03 -9.20
C ILE A 437 33.90 -9.30 -7.72
N GLU A 438 34.71 -10.17 -7.09
CA GLU A 438 34.65 -10.42 -5.64
C GLU A 438 34.97 -9.16 -4.82
N LYS A 439 35.96 -8.36 -5.25
CA LYS A 439 36.24 -7.06 -4.63
C LYS A 439 35.07 -6.10 -4.76
N LEU A 440 34.46 -6.04 -5.95
CA LEU A 440 33.29 -5.20 -6.19
C LEU A 440 32.15 -5.58 -5.24
N GLY A 441 31.81 -6.87 -5.12
CA GLY A 441 30.72 -7.34 -4.26
C GLY A 441 30.93 -7.08 -2.76
N ASN A 442 32.18 -6.96 -2.31
CA ASN A 442 32.52 -6.62 -0.93
C ASN A 442 32.65 -5.11 -0.67
N GLN A 443 32.54 -4.29 -1.72
CA GLN A 443 32.65 -2.84 -1.60
C GLN A 443 31.35 -2.28 -1.00
N GLY A 444 31.47 -1.53 0.11
CA GLY A 444 30.34 -0.88 0.78
C GLY A 444 29.75 0.28 -0.04
N ASN A 445 29.30 1.35 0.62
CA ASN A 445 28.55 2.43 -0.06
C ASN A 445 29.38 3.38 -0.95
N ASP A 446 30.68 3.17 -1.11
CA ASP A 446 31.55 4.01 -1.95
C ASP A 446 31.30 3.79 -3.46
N LEU A 447 30.55 4.71 -4.10
CA LEU A 447 30.13 4.58 -5.49
C LEU A 447 31.29 4.72 -6.48
N GLU A 448 32.22 5.65 -6.25
CA GLU A 448 33.33 5.92 -7.17
C GLU A 448 34.27 4.72 -7.28
N THR A 449 34.60 4.06 -6.15
CA THR A 449 35.40 2.84 -6.19
C THR A 449 34.68 1.70 -6.90
N CYS A 450 33.36 1.57 -6.72
CA CYS A 450 32.58 0.58 -7.46
C CYS A 450 32.62 0.84 -8.97
N ILE A 451 32.47 2.10 -9.41
CA ILE A 451 32.56 2.47 -10.82
C ILE A 451 33.94 2.13 -11.39
N HIS A 452 35.01 2.48 -10.68
CA HIS A 452 36.37 2.17 -11.13
C HIS A 452 36.65 0.67 -11.24
N LEU A 453 36.19 -0.12 -10.27
CA LEU A 453 36.26 -1.58 -10.35
C LEU A 453 35.43 -2.11 -11.52
N GLY A 454 34.24 -1.55 -11.75
CA GLY A 454 33.39 -1.89 -12.88
C GLY A 454 34.05 -1.67 -14.24
N GLU A 455 34.72 -0.53 -14.42
CA GLU A 455 35.50 -0.21 -15.63
C GLU A 455 36.62 -1.25 -15.87
N GLN A 456 37.34 -1.65 -14.82
CA GLN A 456 38.38 -2.69 -14.91
C GLN A 456 37.80 -4.06 -15.26
N ILE A 457 36.66 -4.44 -14.66
CA ILE A 457 35.98 -5.70 -14.94
C ILE A 457 35.49 -5.73 -16.40
N GLY A 458 34.83 -4.67 -16.84
CA GLY A 458 34.32 -4.55 -18.21
C GLY A 458 35.44 -4.64 -19.24
N ALA A 459 36.55 -3.93 -19.04
CA ALA A 459 37.72 -4.02 -19.90
C ALA A 459 38.35 -5.44 -19.89
N GLY A 460 38.40 -6.07 -18.72
CA GLY A 460 38.89 -7.44 -18.57
C GLY A 460 38.04 -8.46 -19.33
N LEU A 461 36.71 -8.33 -19.26
CA LEU A 461 35.77 -9.22 -19.97
C LEU A 461 35.86 -9.05 -21.49
N CYS A 462 35.85 -7.80 -21.99
CA CYS A 462 35.99 -7.54 -23.43
C CYS A 462 37.36 -8.00 -23.99
N GLY A 463 38.42 -7.96 -23.18
CA GLY A 463 39.76 -8.42 -23.57
C GLY A 463 40.02 -9.92 -23.35
N SER A 464 39.07 -10.65 -22.76
CA SER A 464 39.21 -12.07 -22.46
C SER A 464 38.91 -12.96 -23.67
N ILE A 465 39.41 -14.20 -23.66
CA ILE A 465 39.19 -15.16 -24.75
C ILE A 465 38.24 -16.24 -24.25
N MET A 466 37.06 -16.34 -24.87
CA MET A 466 36.13 -17.45 -24.62
C MET A 466 36.75 -18.78 -25.05
N SER A 467 36.56 -19.85 -24.28
CA SER A 467 37.09 -21.18 -24.60
C SER A 467 36.53 -21.71 -25.92
N GLU A 468 37.35 -22.41 -26.71
CA GLU A 468 36.91 -22.98 -27.98
C GLU A 468 35.78 -24.01 -27.79
N GLN A 469 35.78 -24.73 -26.66
CA GLN A 469 34.69 -25.64 -26.30
C GLN A 469 33.34 -24.93 -26.19
N LEU A 470 33.28 -23.80 -25.48
CA LEU A 470 32.03 -23.03 -25.32
C LEU A 470 31.60 -22.38 -26.64
N LYS A 471 32.56 -21.84 -27.42
CA LYS A 471 32.26 -21.26 -28.73
C LYS A 471 31.63 -22.29 -29.67
N GLU A 472 32.19 -23.49 -29.73
CA GLU A 472 31.66 -24.54 -30.59
C GLU A 472 30.29 -25.02 -30.10
N GLU A 473 30.09 -25.19 -28.80
CA GLU A 473 28.78 -25.55 -28.25
C GLU A 473 27.69 -24.52 -28.56
N ILE A 474 28.01 -23.22 -28.47
CA ILE A 474 27.11 -22.13 -28.89
C ILE A 474 26.79 -22.25 -30.38
N ARG A 475 27.81 -22.39 -31.24
CA ARG A 475 27.67 -22.46 -32.69
C ARG A 475 26.84 -23.67 -33.13
N GLU A 476 27.17 -24.86 -32.65
CA GLU A 476 26.46 -26.10 -32.96
C GLU A 476 25.00 -26.03 -32.52
N THR A 477 24.73 -25.56 -31.29
CA THR A 477 23.37 -25.47 -30.78
C THR A 477 22.54 -24.47 -31.58
N LEU A 478 23.09 -23.30 -31.92
CA LEU A 478 22.40 -22.29 -32.74
C LEU A 478 22.11 -22.79 -34.15
N ASN A 479 23.08 -23.41 -34.82
CA ASN A 479 22.91 -23.96 -36.17
C ASN A 479 21.81 -25.03 -36.20
N ASN A 480 21.78 -25.90 -35.19
CA ASN A 480 20.74 -26.92 -35.05
C ASN A 480 19.34 -26.34 -34.82
N GLU A 481 19.23 -25.23 -34.09
CA GLU A 481 17.94 -24.59 -33.81
C GLU A 481 17.43 -23.73 -34.97
N THR A 482 18.32 -23.02 -35.66
CA THR A 482 17.96 -21.89 -36.54
C THR A 482 18.29 -22.07 -38.03
N GLY A 483 19.25 -22.93 -38.37
CA GLY A 483 19.79 -23.09 -39.74
C GLY A 483 21.04 -22.24 -40.03
N LEU A 484 21.74 -22.54 -41.12
CA LEU A 484 23.14 -22.13 -41.40
C LEU A 484 23.36 -20.69 -41.92
N GLU A 485 22.33 -19.90 -42.18
CA GLU A 485 22.46 -18.54 -42.76
C GLU A 485 21.53 -17.54 -42.05
N THR A 486 21.65 -17.46 -40.73
CA THR A 486 20.75 -16.66 -39.88
C THR A 486 21.51 -15.54 -39.17
N ARG A 487 20.91 -14.35 -39.08
CA ARG A 487 21.37 -13.24 -38.22
C ARG A 487 20.79 -13.36 -36.82
N PHE A 488 21.55 -12.96 -35.80
CA PHE A 488 21.15 -13.11 -34.41
C PHE A 488 21.05 -11.77 -33.67
N ALA A 489 20.11 -11.71 -32.73
CA ALA A 489 20.04 -10.74 -31.66
C ALA A 489 20.70 -11.34 -30.42
N VAL A 490 21.74 -10.69 -29.89
CA VAL A 490 22.46 -11.09 -28.68
C VAL A 490 22.08 -10.10 -27.56
N ARG A 491 21.28 -10.55 -26.59
CA ARG A 491 20.62 -9.71 -25.58
C ARG A 491 21.01 -10.13 -24.17
N SER A 492 21.31 -9.19 -23.29
CA SER A 492 21.54 -9.46 -21.87
C SER A 492 20.29 -10.05 -21.20
N SER A 493 20.49 -10.99 -20.28
CA SER A 493 19.45 -11.58 -19.42
C SER A 493 20.00 -11.75 -18.01
N ALA A 494 20.10 -10.66 -17.26
CA ALA A 494 20.65 -10.69 -15.90
C ALA A 494 19.67 -11.32 -14.92
N VAL A 495 20.20 -12.03 -13.91
CA VAL A 495 19.39 -12.55 -12.81
C VAL A 495 18.85 -11.37 -12.00
N GLY A 496 17.52 -11.32 -11.83
CA GLY A 496 16.83 -10.22 -11.14
C GLY A 496 16.56 -8.96 -11.98
N GLU A 497 16.79 -8.99 -13.30
CA GLU A 497 16.55 -7.85 -14.20
C GLU A 497 15.07 -7.48 -14.40
N ASP A 498 14.20 -8.50 -14.50
CA ASP A 498 12.77 -8.36 -14.84
C ASP A 498 11.85 -8.36 -13.61
N GLY A 499 12.28 -7.77 -12.50
CA GLY A 499 11.45 -7.66 -11.28
C GLY A 499 10.29 -6.68 -11.46
N ALA A 500 9.11 -7.03 -10.91
CA ALA A 500 7.88 -6.22 -11.00
C ALA A 500 8.01 -4.79 -10.40
N GLU A 501 8.91 -4.59 -9.43
CA GLU A 501 9.09 -3.29 -8.76
C GLU A 501 10.17 -2.41 -9.40
N LEU A 502 11.15 -2.99 -10.11
CA LEU A 502 12.33 -2.29 -10.62
C LEU A 502 12.76 -2.91 -11.96
N SER A 503 12.23 -2.39 -13.08
CA SER A 503 12.81 -2.73 -14.38
C SER A 503 14.11 -1.97 -14.57
N SER A 504 15.23 -2.67 -14.71
CA SER A 504 16.50 -2.11 -15.19
C SER A 504 16.48 -1.84 -16.70
N ALA A 505 15.32 -1.41 -17.23
CA ALA A 505 15.05 -1.27 -18.65
C ALA A 505 16.05 -0.30 -19.29
N GLY A 506 16.71 -0.76 -20.37
CA GLY A 506 17.59 0.07 -21.20
C GLY A 506 19.00 0.31 -20.67
N GLN A 507 19.43 -0.34 -19.57
CA GLN A 507 20.78 -0.15 -19.03
C GLN A 507 21.80 -1.18 -19.54
N LEU A 508 21.34 -2.40 -19.83
CA LEU A 508 22.17 -3.48 -20.34
C LEU A 508 22.11 -3.51 -21.87
N GLU A 509 23.19 -4.01 -22.48
CA GLU A 509 23.32 -3.97 -23.94
C GLU A 509 22.60 -5.11 -24.65
N SER A 510 22.19 -4.80 -25.87
CA SER A 510 21.72 -5.75 -26.87
C SER A 510 22.41 -5.42 -28.19
N TYR A 511 22.73 -6.46 -28.96
CA TYR A 511 23.40 -6.36 -30.24
C TYR A 511 22.56 -7.06 -31.30
N MET A 512 22.26 -6.37 -32.40
CA MET A 512 21.43 -6.89 -33.49
C MET A 512 22.29 -7.20 -34.73
N GLU A 513 21.75 -7.98 -35.66
CA GLU A 513 22.38 -8.34 -36.95
C GLU A 513 23.72 -9.08 -36.81
N VAL A 514 23.91 -9.80 -35.70
CA VAL A 514 25.16 -10.49 -35.37
C VAL A 514 25.29 -11.76 -36.20
N GLU A 515 26.45 -11.96 -36.83
CA GLU A 515 26.79 -13.20 -37.52
C GLU A 515 27.15 -14.29 -36.52
N ILE A 516 26.94 -15.56 -36.90
CA ILE A 516 27.22 -16.73 -36.04
C ILE A 516 28.64 -16.69 -35.43
N ASP A 517 29.63 -16.22 -36.19
CA ASP A 517 31.03 -16.17 -35.76
C ASP A 517 31.34 -15.01 -34.80
N ASP A 518 30.52 -13.97 -34.79
CA ASP A 518 30.65 -12.82 -33.89
C ASP A 518 29.87 -12.99 -32.59
N VAL A 519 28.99 -14.01 -32.48
CA VAL A 519 28.14 -14.24 -31.31
C VAL A 519 28.96 -14.33 -30.03
N ALA A 520 30.09 -15.06 -30.04
CA ALA A 520 30.94 -15.23 -28.88
C ALA A 520 31.51 -13.90 -28.36
N GLU A 521 31.91 -13.00 -29.27
CA GLU A 521 32.36 -11.66 -28.90
C GLU A 521 31.23 -10.86 -28.26
N LYS A 522 30.03 -10.89 -28.86
CA LYS A 522 28.88 -10.14 -28.33
C LYS A 522 28.39 -10.68 -26.99
N VAL A 523 28.55 -11.98 -26.72
CA VAL A 523 28.30 -12.56 -25.39
C VAL A 523 29.24 -11.96 -24.34
N LEU A 524 30.55 -11.83 -24.64
CA LEU A 524 31.51 -11.18 -23.75
C LEU A 524 31.15 -9.72 -23.50
N MET A 525 30.75 -8.99 -24.56
CA MET A 525 30.34 -7.60 -24.43
C MET A 525 29.06 -7.44 -23.59
N CYS A 526 28.09 -8.34 -23.75
CA CYS A 526 26.93 -8.40 -22.86
C CYS A 526 27.38 -8.58 -21.40
N TRP A 527 28.21 -9.57 -21.08
CA TRP A 527 28.76 -9.75 -19.72
C TRP A 527 29.46 -8.49 -19.20
N ALA A 528 30.23 -7.80 -20.03
CA ALA A 528 30.88 -6.54 -19.67
C ALA A 528 29.89 -5.40 -19.37
N SER A 529 28.77 -5.32 -20.11
CA SER A 529 27.74 -4.29 -19.92
C SER A 529 27.14 -4.26 -18.51
N ASN A 530 27.19 -5.41 -17.80
CA ASN A 530 26.73 -5.56 -16.42
C ASN A 530 27.49 -4.68 -15.42
N TYR A 531 28.70 -4.22 -15.77
CA TYR A 531 29.63 -3.50 -14.90
C TYR A 531 29.85 -2.04 -15.29
N ARG A 532 28.98 -1.49 -16.15
CA ARG A 532 29.02 -0.08 -16.53
C ARG A 532 28.63 0.84 -15.38
N ARG A 533 29.05 2.10 -15.48
CA ARG A 533 28.75 3.16 -14.50
C ARG A 533 27.26 3.25 -14.22
N GLU A 534 26.45 3.23 -15.27
CA GLU A 534 24.99 3.38 -15.20
C GLU A 534 24.36 2.22 -14.42
N CYS A 535 24.74 0.98 -14.76
CA CYS A 535 24.27 -0.24 -14.10
C CYS A 535 24.65 -0.27 -12.61
N ILE A 536 25.91 0.06 -12.29
CA ILE A 536 26.41 0.08 -10.90
C ILE A 536 25.72 1.18 -10.09
N SER A 537 25.58 2.38 -10.67
CA SER A 537 24.94 3.51 -10.00
C SER A 537 23.46 3.22 -9.70
N TYR A 538 22.74 2.67 -10.68
CA TYR A 538 21.34 2.29 -10.52
C TYR A 538 21.16 1.22 -9.44
N ARG A 539 21.92 0.12 -9.50
CA ARG A 539 21.82 -0.94 -8.50
C ARG A 539 22.11 -0.45 -7.09
N LYS A 540 23.11 0.42 -6.91
CA LYS A 540 23.37 1.04 -5.61
C LYS A 540 22.24 1.92 -5.14
N GLN A 541 21.69 2.77 -6.01
CA GLN A 541 20.59 3.67 -5.67
C GLN A 541 19.36 2.90 -5.14
N TYR A 542 19.10 1.72 -5.71
CA TYR A 542 17.95 0.88 -5.35
C TYR A 542 18.29 -0.31 -4.45
N GLY A 543 19.50 -0.37 -3.87
CA GLY A 543 19.92 -1.43 -2.94
C GLY A 543 19.99 -2.84 -3.56
N GLN A 544 20.15 -2.94 -4.88
CA GLN A 544 20.26 -4.20 -5.60
C GLN A 544 21.70 -4.75 -5.57
N PRO A 545 21.89 -6.08 -5.71
CA PRO A 545 23.21 -6.67 -5.87
C PRO A 545 23.96 -6.07 -7.06
N ILE A 546 25.18 -5.59 -6.84
CA ILE A 546 26.01 -4.92 -7.86
C ILE A 546 26.75 -5.86 -8.81
N ASN A 547 26.78 -7.16 -8.50
CA ASN A 547 27.44 -8.22 -9.26
C ASN A 547 26.50 -9.41 -9.56
N PRO A 548 25.31 -9.20 -10.16
CA PRO A 548 24.43 -10.31 -10.47
C PRO A 548 25.07 -11.21 -11.53
N SER A 549 24.85 -12.53 -11.40
CA SER A 549 25.14 -13.47 -12.49
C SER A 549 24.21 -13.19 -13.66
N MET A 550 24.64 -13.55 -14.87
CA MET A 550 23.93 -13.17 -16.09
C MET A 550 23.97 -14.25 -17.16
N GLY A 551 22.77 -14.60 -17.65
CA GLY A 551 22.62 -15.31 -18.91
C GLY A 551 22.64 -14.34 -20.10
N VAL A 552 22.88 -14.87 -21.30
CA VAL A 552 22.82 -14.10 -22.54
C VAL A 552 21.92 -14.82 -23.54
N VAL A 553 20.87 -14.13 -23.96
CA VAL A 553 19.95 -14.62 -24.99
C VAL A 553 20.60 -14.45 -26.36
N VAL A 554 20.61 -15.50 -27.17
CA VAL A 554 20.95 -15.44 -28.59
C VAL A 554 19.77 -15.93 -29.39
N GLN A 555 19.09 -15.03 -30.08
CA GLN A 555 17.81 -15.27 -30.74
C GLN A 555 17.89 -14.99 -32.23
N ARG A 556 17.27 -15.85 -33.06
CA ARG A 556 17.13 -15.62 -34.50
C ARG A 556 16.42 -14.30 -34.77
N MET A 557 16.97 -13.50 -35.68
CA MET A 557 16.29 -12.32 -36.19
C MET A 557 15.22 -12.68 -37.22
N ILE A 558 14.15 -11.88 -37.21
CA ILE A 558 13.07 -11.93 -38.21
C ILE A 558 13.30 -10.78 -39.18
N GLU A 559 13.45 -11.11 -40.46
CA GLU A 559 13.60 -10.14 -41.54
C GLU A 559 12.22 -9.63 -42.01
N ASN A 560 12.20 -8.44 -42.62
CA ASN A 560 11.03 -7.89 -43.33
C ASN A 560 9.71 -7.88 -42.52
N GLY A 561 9.71 -7.20 -41.36
CA GLY A 561 8.54 -7.10 -40.50
C GLY A 561 8.21 -5.68 -40.03
N VAL A 562 7.05 -5.57 -39.38
CA VAL A 562 6.66 -4.40 -38.58
C VAL A 562 6.96 -4.73 -37.13
N ALA A 563 7.93 -4.03 -36.56
CA ALA A 563 8.26 -4.17 -35.15
C ALA A 563 7.34 -3.29 -34.30
N GLY A 564 7.14 -3.67 -33.05
CA GLY A 564 6.31 -2.88 -32.15
C GLY A 564 6.29 -3.40 -30.72
N VAL A 565 5.61 -2.64 -29.88
CA VAL A 565 5.32 -2.96 -28.48
C VAL A 565 3.82 -2.94 -28.29
N MET A 566 3.29 -3.98 -27.65
CA MET A 566 1.88 -4.12 -27.32
C MET A 566 1.73 -4.20 -25.80
N PHE A 567 0.97 -3.26 -25.26
CA PHE A 567 0.53 -3.28 -23.87
C PHE A 567 -0.89 -3.82 -23.82
N THR A 568 -1.10 -4.83 -22.99
CA THR A 568 -2.44 -5.37 -22.72
C THR A 568 -3.25 -4.49 -21.76
N CYS A 569 -2.74 -3.33 -21.36
CA CYS A 569 -3.49 -2.26 -20.74
C CYS A 569 -2.96 -0.92 -21.25
N ASP A 570 -3.65 0.19 -20.99
CA ASP A 570 -3.07 1.53 -21.23
C ASP A 570 -1.84 1.71 -20.32
N PRO A 571 -0.61 1.87 -20.83
CA PRO A 571 0.59 1.92 -20.00
C PRO A 571 0.71 3.22 -19.18
N VAL A 572 -0.02 4.28 -19.56
CA VAL A 572 -0.02 5.57 -18.85
C VAL A 572 -1.06 5.56 -17.74
N ARG A 573 -2.30 5.24 -18.10
CA ARG A 573 -3.43 5.27 -17.15
C ARG A 573 -3.67 3.95 -16.45
N GLY A 574 -3.03 2.86 -16.87
CA GLY A 574 -3.25 1.48 -16.42
C GLY A 574 -4.66 0.94 -16.67
N ASP A 575 -5.38 1.50 -17.65
CA ASP A 575 -6.73 1.10 -18.06
C ASP A 575 -6.71 -0.31 -18.68
N PRO A 576 -7.24 -1.34 -18.00
CA PRO A 576 -7.22 -2.71 -18.49
C PRO A 576 -8.34 -2.98 -19.51
N SER A 577 -9.18 -2.00 -19.86
CA SER A 577 -10.16 -2.16 -20.95
C SER A 577 -9.55 -1.97 -22.34
N LYS A 578 -8.28 -1.59 -22.41
CA LYS A 578 -7.58 -1.24 -23.67
C LYS A 578 -6.42 -2.18 -23.93
N VAL A 579 -6.15 -2.40 -25.21
CA VAL A 579 -4.87 -2.90 -25.71
C VAL A 579 -4.25 -1.77 -26.51
N VAL A 580 -3.05 -1.33 -26.15
CA VAL A 580 -2.33 -0.25 -26.82
C VAL A 580 -1.16 -0.83 -27.60
N ILE A 581 -1.13 -0.60 -28.91
CA ILE A 581 -0.11 -1.12 -29.82
C ILE A 581 0.62 0.07 -30.42
N ASN A 582 1.93 0.12 -30.23
CA ASN A 582 2.83 1.06 -30.91
C ASN A 582 3.67 0.26 -31.91
N ALA A 583 3.58 0.58 -33.19
CA ALA A 583 4.20 -0.19 -34.26
C ALA A 583 4.85 0.72 -35.31
N PHE A 584 5.88 0.22 -35.99
CA PHE A 584 6.61 0.97 -36.99
C PHE A 584 7.26 0.02 -37.99
N LYS A 585 7.52 0.54 -39.20
CA LYS A 585 8.26 -0.19 -40.23
C LYS A 585 9.75 -0.02 -39.98
N GLY A 586 10.42 -1.04 -39.46
CA GLY A 586 11.83 -0.97 -39.09
C GLY A 586 12.22 -2.06 -38.10
N LYS A 587 13.42 -1.95 -37.52
CA LYS A 587 13.94 -2.90 -36.53
C LYS A 587 13.67 -2.37 -35.14
N GLY A 588 13.38 -3.24 -34.16
CA GLY A 588 12.99 -2.88 -32.78
C GLY A 588 13.80 -1.78 -32.08
N GLU A 589 15.10 -1.62 -32.40
CA GLU A 589 15.99 -0.60 -31.83
C GLU A 589 15.62 0.86 -32.20
N ASP A 590 14.93 1.07 -33.33
CA ASP A 590 14.58 2.43 -33.78
C ASP A 590 13.53 3.09 -32.87
N ILE A 591 12.69 2.31 -32.16
CA ILE A 591 11.78 2.82 -31.11
C ILE A 591 12.57 3.24 -29.87
N VAL A 592 13.48 2.40 -29.40
CA VAL A 592 14.16 2.61 -28.10
C VAL A 592 15.12 3.82 -28.18
N SER A 593 15.69 4.07 -29.36
CA SER A 593 16.51 5.26 -29.62
C SER A 593 15.70 6.56 -29.78
N GLY A 594 14.37 6.50 -29.87
CA GLY A 594 13.49 7.65 -30.04
C GLY A 594 13.61 8.35 -31.40
N THR A 595 14.22 7.70 -32.39
CA THR A 595 14.49 8.29 -33.72
C THR A 595 13.31 8.19 -34.68
N VAL A 596 12.33 7.33 -34.39
CA VAL A 596 11.12 7.12 -35.20
C VAL A 596 9.88 7.29 -34.34
N THR A 597 8.88 8.02 -34.83
CA THR A 597 7.55 8.10 -34.20
C THR A 597 6.74 6.86 -34.63
N PRO A 598 6.37 5.97 -33.70
CA PRO A 598 5.57 4.79 -34.03
C PRO A 598 4.11 5.17 -34.31
N ASP A 599 3.45 4.38 -35.15
CA ASP A 599 2.00 4.41 -35.30
C ASP A 599 1.35 3.81 -34.05
N THR A 600 0.39 4.52 -33.48
CA THR A 600 -0.38 4.05 -32.32
C THR A 600 -1.73 3.50 -32.78
N VAL A 601 -2.12 2.35 -32.22
CA VAL A 601 -3.45 1.75 -32.34
C VAL A 601 -3.95 1.40 -30.95
N VAL A 602 -5.14 1.88 -30.59
CA VAL A 602 -5.81 1.55 -29.33
C VAL A 602 -7.03 0.70 -29.65
N LEU A 603 -7.06 -0.52 -29.13
CA LEU A 603 -8.17 -1.46 -29.28
C LEU A 603 -8.94 -1.57 -27.97
N ARG A 604 -10.26 -1.66 -28.05
CA ARG A 604 -11.08 -2.09 -26.92
C ARG A 604 -10.82 -3.58 -26.67
N LYS A 605 -10.36 -3.92 -25.48
CA LYS A 605 -9.98 -5.28 -25.12
C LYS A 605 -11.15 -6.26 -25.21
N ALA A 606 -12.37 -5.83 -24.92
CA ALA A 606 -13.54 -6.71 -24.89
C ALA A 606 -13.87 -7.38 -26.25
N ASP A 607 -13.67 -6.66 -27.35
CA ASP A 607 -14.11 -7.09 -28.70
C ASP A 607 -13.11 -6.80 -29.82
N GLY A 608 -11.96 -6.19 -29.50
CA GLY A 608 -10.92 -5.86 -30.47
C GLY A 608 -11.23 -4.66 -31.36
N ILE A 609 -12.32 -3.92 -31.08
CA ILE A 609 -12.71 -2.76 -31.91
C ILE A 609 -11.70 -1.62 -31.72
N VAL A 610 -11.28 -1.01 -32.83
CA VAL A 610 -10.39 0.16 -32.84
C VAL A 610 -11.09 1.35 -32.20
N ILE A 611 -10.51 1.88 -31.13
CA ILE A 611 -10.92 3.12 -30.47
C ILE A 611 -10.19 4.31 -31.10
N GLU A 612 -8.89 4.16 -31.35
CA GLU A 612 -8.02 5.20 -31.89
C GLU A 612 -6.95 4.54 -32.78
N GLN A 613 -6.55 5.21 -33.87
CA GLN A 613 -5.44 4.77 -34.71
C GLN A 613 -4.76 5.96 -35.39
N SER A 614 -3.46 5.80 -35.66
CA SER A 614 -2.74 6.65 -36.61
C SER A 614 -3.21 6.41 -38.05
N ASP A 615 -3.16 7.44 -38.89
CA ASP A 615 -3.53 7.37 -40.30
C ASP A 615 -2.46 8.07 -41.16
N PRO A 616 -1.72 7.34 -42.03
CA PRO A 616 -1.82 5.90 -42.31
C PRO A 616 -1.26 5.02 -41.18
N CYS A 617 -1.78 3.81 -41.03
CA CYS A 617 -1.27 2.81 -40.07
C CYS A 617 -0.44 1.72 -40.77
N CYS A 618 0.72 1.37 -40.20
CA CYS A 618 1.61 0.33 -40.71
C CYS A 618 1.10 -1.11 -40.47
N LEU A 619 0.12 -1.31 -39.59
CA LEU A 619 -0.45 -2.62 -39.28
C LEU A 619 -1.71 -2.89 -40.11
N SER A 620 -1.79 -4.10 -40.68
CA SER A 620 -2.99 -4.60 -41.33
C SER A 620 -4.12 -4.85 -40.31
N THR A 621 -5.37 -4.92 -40.77
CA THR A 621 -6.50 -5.33 -39.91
C THR A 621 -6.33 -6.76 -39.38
N ILE A 622 -5.72 -7.65 -40.16
CA ILE A 622 -5.47 -9.04 -39.76
C ILE A 622 -4.44 -9.08 -38.63
N ALA A 623 -3.32 -8.37 -38.78
CA ALA A 623 -2.29 -8.25 -37.76
C ALA A 623 -2.86 -7.71 -36.44
N ARG A 624 -3.69 -6.66 -36.49
CA ARG A 624 -4.34 -6.09 -35.30
C ARG A 624 -5.23 -7.09 -34.57
N ASN A 625 -6.06 -7.85 -35.29
CA ASN A 625 -6.93 -8.87 -34.69
C ASN A 625 -6.13 -10.02 -34.07
N ARG A 626 -5.03 -10.42 -34.71
CA ARG A 626 -4.12 -11.43 -34.16
C ARG A 626 -3.40 -10.91 -32.91
N LEU A 627 -2.95 -9.65 -32.91
CA LEU A 627 -2.29 -9.02 -31.76
C LEU A 627 -3.26 -8.92 -30.57
N HIS A 628 -4.51 -8.52 -30.82
CA HIS A 628 -5.57 -8.54 -29.82
C HIS A 628 -5.80 -9.94 -29.23
N SER A 629 -5.84 -10.97 -30.07
CA SER A 629 -5.99 -12.35 -29.60
C SER A 629 -4.78 -12.81 -28.77
N ALA A 630 -3.56 -12.46 -29.19
CA ALA A 630 -2.34 -12.73 -28.45
C ALA A 630 -2.30 -11.99 -27.10
N ALA A 631 -2.75 -10.73 -27.05
CA ALA A 631 -2.87 -9.95 -25.83
C ALA A 631 -3.75 -10.66 -24.79
N LEU A 632 -4.98 -11.05 -25.18
CA LEU A 632 -5.90 -11.75 -24.29
C LEU A 632 -5.34 -13.08 -23.80
N TYR A 633 -4.68 -13.82 -24.70
CA TYR A 633 -4.10 -15.11 -24.37
C TYR A 633 -2.93 -15.01 -23.39
N LEU A 634 -2.00 -14.07 -23.63
CA LEU A 634 -0.85 -13.82 -22.77
C LEU A 634 -1.27 -13.27 -21.40
N GLU A 635 -2.12 -12.24 -21.37
CA GLU A 635 -2.63 -11.68 -20.11
C GLU A 635 -3.36 -12.73 -19.27
N GLY A 636 -4.19 -13.58 -19.90
CA GLY A 636 -4.90 -14.66 -19.21
C GLY A 636 -3.98 -15.74 -18.64
N LEU A 637 -2.83 -15.99 -19.28
CA LEU A 637 -1.86 -17.01 -18.84
C LEU A 637 -0.89 -16.51 -17.77
N PHE A 638 -0.39 -15.29 -17.92
CA PHE A 638 0.49 -14.66 -16.92
C PHE A 638 -0.30 -14.11 -15.73
N GLY A 639 -1.63 -14.00 -15.85
CA GLY A 639 -2.51 -13.57 -14.75
C GLY A 639 -2.48 -12.07 -14.47
N GLY A 640 -1.87 -11.28 -15.34
CA GLY A 640 -1.74 -9.83 -15.22
C GLY A 640 -1.34 -9.16 -16.54
N PRO A 641 -1.48 -7.83 -16.64
CA PRO A 641 -1.18 -7.11 -17.86
C PRO A 641 0.27 -7.30 -18.31
N GLN A 642 0.44 -7.66 -19.58
CA GLN A 642 1.72 -7.86 -20.25
C GLN A 642 2.09 -6.66 -21.15
N ASP A 643 3.40 -6.38 -21.16
CA ASP A 643 4.18 -5.57 -22.10
C ASP A 643 4.92 -6.54 -23.03
N VAL A 644 4.50 -6.56 -24.30
CA VAL A 644 4.93 -7.55 -25.29
C VAL A 644 5.65 -6.86 -26.44
N GLU A 645 6.93 -7.18 -26.63
CA GLU A 645 7.67 -6.80 -27.83
C GLU A 645 7.39 -7.82 -28.94
N PHE A 646 7.07 -7.35 -30.14
CA PHE A 646 6.72 -8.21 -31.26
C PHE A 646 7.28 -7.75 -32.60
N ILE A 647 7.31 -8.68 -33.55
CA ILE A 647 7.53 -8.44 -34.98
C ILE A 647 6.41 -9.12 -35.77
N VAL A 648 5.65 -8.36 -36.54
CA VAL A 648 4.66 -8.89 -37.49
C VAL A 648 5.33 -9.12 -38.82
N ASN A 649 5.28 -10.34 -39.35
CA ASN A 649 5.72 -10.64 -40.71
C ASN A 649 4.78 -9.97 -41.73
N LEU A 650 5.32 -9.17 -42.65
CA LEU A 650 4.53 -8.41 -43.61
C LEU A 650 3.80 -9.26 -44.66
N GLU A 651 4.25 -10.49 -44.92
CA GLU A 651 3.66 -11.40 -45.91
C GLU A 651 2.59 -12.30 -45.30
N SER A 652 2.82 -12.81 -44.09
CA SER A 652 1.93 -13.78 -43.43
C SER A 652 1.04 -13.21 -42.33
N ASP A 653 1.28 -11.97 -41.88
CA ASP A 653 0.72 -11.37 -40.66
C ASP A 653 0.98 -12.21 -39.39
N ASP A 654 1.98 -13.11 -39.41
CA ASP A 654 2.34 -13.91 -38.23
C ASP A 654 3.05 -13.04 -37.19
N ILE A 655 2.66 -13.24 -35.93
CA ILE A 655 3.22 -12.51 -34.79
C ILE A 655 4.40 -13.29 -34.24
N ASN A 656 5.57 -12.65 -34.24
CA ASN A 656 6.76 -13.14 -33.58
C ASN A 656 6.92 -12.37 -32.26
N ALA A 657 6.57 -12.99 -31.13
CA ALA A 657 6.81 -12.42 -29.81
C ALA A 657 8.30 -12.55 -29.47
N VAL A 658 8.99 -11.42 -29.34
CA VAL A 658 10.44 -11.36 -29.04
C VAL A 658 10.72 -11.05 -27.58
N GLN A 659 9.70 -10.61 -26.82
CA GLN A 659 9.74 -10.50 -25.36
C GLN A 659 8.31 -10.39 -24.81
N SER A 660 8.09 -10.86 -23.59
CA SER A 660 6.92 -10.51 -22.77
C SER A 660 7.36 -10.33 -21.34
N ARG A 661 6.82 -9.31 -20.68
CA ARG A 661 7.02 -9.04 -19.25
C ARG A 661 5.79 -8.35 -18.68
N ASP A 662 5.72 -8.23 -17.37
CA ASP A 662 4.65 -7.48 -16.72
C ASP A 662 4.74 -5.98 -17.06
N VAL A 663 3.58 -5.34 -17.23
CA VAL A 663 3.52 -3.88 -17.41
C VAL A 663 4.00 -3.19 -16.13
N THR A 664 5.15 -2.53 -16.22
CA THR A 664 5.72 -1.78 -15.09
C THR A 664 5.05 -0.42 -14.92
N GLY A 665 5.07 0.12 -13.70
CA GLY A 665 4.52 1.45 -13.41
C GLY A 665 3.06 1.46 -12.97
N ARG A 666 2.31 0.36 -13.14
CA ARG A 666 0.94 0.23 -12.61
C ARG A 666 0.88 0.43 -11.08
N GLU A 667 1.93 -0.04 -10.40
CA GLU A 667 2.07 -0.02 -8.94
C GLU A 667 2.81 1.22 -8.40
N ARG A 668 3.30 2.11 -9.27
CA ARG A 668 3.99 3.34 -8.84
C ARG A 668 3.03 4.26 -8.10
N GLU A 669 3.57 5.00 -7.13
CA GLU A 669 2.82 6.01 -6.38
C GLU A 669 2.47 7.19 -7.28
N SER A 670 1.21 7.63 -7.24
CA SER A 670 0.82 8.88 -7.90
C SER A 670 1.41 10.08 -7.16
N ASP A 671 1.52 11.23 -7.84
CA ASP A 671 1.94 12.47 -7.19
C ASP A 671 1.04 12.83 -6.01
N PHE A 672 -0.26 12.48 -6.07
CA PHE A 672 -1.18 12.66 -4.95
C PHE A 672 -0.77 11.78 -3.77
N GLU A 673 -0.48 10.51 -4.00
CA GLU A 673 -0.02 9.59 -2.94
C GLU A 673 1.28 10.12 -2.30
N LEU A 674 2.26 10.53 -3.10
CA LEU A 674 3.54 11.07 -2.60
C LEU A 674 3.37 12.36 -1.79
N ARG A 675 2.45 13.25 -2.19
CA ARG A 675 2.19 14.51 -1.48
C ARG A 675 1.41 14.32 -0.18
N THR A 676 0.57 13.30 -0.11
CA THR A 676 -0.40 13.12 0.98
C THR A 676 -0.06 11.99 1.94
N GLU A 677 1.00 11.23 1.69
CA GLU A 677 1.47 10.13 2.54
C GLU A 677 1.56 10.55 4.02
N PHE A 678 2.18 11.70 4.30
CA PHE A 678 2.39 12.22 5.66
C PHE A 678 1.28 13.10 6.18
N ASN A 679 0.19 13.27 5.43
CA ASN A 679 -0.91 14.09 5.89
C ASN A 679 -1.52 13.51 7.16
N SER A 680 -1.84 14.41 8.07
CA SER A 680 -2.60 14.17 9.27
C SER A 680 -4.03 13.70 8.95
N SER A 681 -4.64 12.90 9.84
CA SER A 681 -6.03 12.44 9.71
C SER A 681 -6.99 13.42 10.39
N ASN A 682 -8.12 13.71 9.75
CA ASN A 682 -9.07 14.64 10.33
C ASN A 682 -10.08 13.96 11.25
N LEU A 683 -10.45 14.66 12.33
CA LEU A 683 -11.51 14.21 13.25
C LEU A 683 -12.89 14.75 12.89
N THR A 684 -12.97 15.77 12.04
CA THR A 684 -14.22 16.31 11.53
C THR A 684 -14.01 16.88 10.13
N ASP A 685 -15.07 17.15 9.37
CA ASP A 685 -14.98 17.87 8.09
C ASP A 685 -14.63 19.36 8.27
N HIS A 686 -14.75 19.87 9.50
CA HIS A 686 -14.60 21.29 9.82
C HIS A 686 -13.47 21.49 10.82
N GLU A 687 -12.23 21.28 10.37
CA GLU A 687 -11.03 21.62 11.14
C GLU A 687 -10.36 22.88 10.60
N CYS A 688 -9.90 23.74 11.50
CA CYS A 688 -9.19 24.95 11.16
C CYS A 688 -7.69 24.76 11.42
N TYR A 689 -6.90 24.84 10.36
CA TYR A 689 -5.45 24.77 10.44
C TYR A 689 -4.81 26.11 10.10
N THR A 690 -3.71 26.44 10.77
CA THR A 690 -2.92 27.65 10.50
C THR A 690 -1.44 27.33 10.37
N MET A 691 -0.76 28.07 9.50
CA MET A 691 0.70 28.13 9.42
C MET A 691 1.25 29.37 10.12
N ALA A 692 0.42 30.20 10.76
CA ALA A 692 0.90 31.39 11.46
C ALA A 692 1.95 31.01 12.52
N ASN A 693 3.04 31.78 12.56
CA ASN A 693 4.24 31.58 13.39
C ASN A 693 5.03 30.29 13.08
N VAL A 694 4.37 29.15 12.88
CA VAL A 694 5.05 27.87 12.57
C VAL A 694 5.66 27.89 11.17
N GLY A 695 5.00 28.51 10.19
CA GLY A 695 5.56 28.67 8.85
C GLY A 695 6.77 29.58 8.79
N GLU A 696 6.99 30.46 9.77
CA GLU A 696 8.23 31.25 9.88
C GLU A 696 9.36 30.44 10.52
N VAL A 697 9.04 29.63 11.54
CA VAL A 697 10.02 28.82 12.29
C VAL A 697 10.39 27.53 11.56
N MET A 698 9.44 26.95 10.82
CA MET A 698 9.54 25.69 10.10
C MET A 698 8.97 25.84 8.66
N PRO A 699 9.61 26.65 7.80
CA PRO A 699 9.11 26.94 6.45
C PRO A 699 9.26 25.78 5.45
N GLU A 700 10.24 24.91 5.69
CA GLU A 700 10.65 23.86 4.77
C GLU A 700 9.81 22.58 4.91
N PRO A 701 9.75 21.74 3.86
CA PRO A 701 9.16 20.42 3.94
C PRO A 701 9.79 19.55 5.04
N VAL A 702 8.96 18.80 5.75
CA VAL A 702 9.41 17.93 6.84
C VAL A 702 9.82 16.54 6.34
N THR A 703 10.87 15.98 6.94
CA THR A 703 11.29 14.59 6.66
C THR A 703 10.45 13.58 7.45
N PRO A 704 10.35 12.31 7.02
CA PRO A 704 9.66 11.28 7.80
C PRO A 704 10.19 11.14 9.23
N LEU A 705 11.52 11.27 9.42
CA LEU A 705 12.12 11.23 10.76
C LEU A 705 11.63 12.40 11.64
N PHE A 706 11.49 13.59 11.06
CA PHE A 706 10.93 14.75 11.75
C PHE A 706 9.47 14.49 12.16
N VAL A 707 8.64 14.00 11.24
CA VAL A 707 7.23 13.67 11.52
C VAL A 707 7.11 12.69 12.69
N SER A 708 7.94 11.64 12.71
CA SER A 708 7.98 10.62 13.76
C SER A 708 8.38 11.14 15.14
N THR A 709 9.34 12.06 15.20
CA THR A 709 10.01 12.43 16.45
C THR A 709 9.49 13.74 17.03
N THR A 710 9.25 14.74 16.18
CA THR A 710 8.99 16.11 16.60
C THR A 710 7.51 16.39 16.79
N THR A 711 6.64 15.93 15.89
CA THR A 711 5.18 16.21 15.96
C THR A 711 4.58 15.72 17.28
N LYS A 712 4.89 14.49 17.68
CA LYS A 712 4.44 13.89 18.95
C LYS A 712 5.01 14.60 20.16
N LEU A 713 6.27 15.02 20.08
CA LEU A 713 6.96 15.72 21.16
C LEU A 713 6.27 17.04 21.49
N TYR A 714 5.98 17.83 20.45
CA TYR A 714 5.27 19.09 20.60
C TYR A 714 3.86 18.87 21.14
N ASP A 715 3.12 17.89 20.60
CA ASP A 715 1.77 17.58 21.08
C ASP A 715 1.78 17.18 22.56
N SER A 716 2.75 16.37 22.99
CA SER A 716 2.94 15.97 24.41
C SER A 716 3.25 17.14 25.35
N CYS A 717 3.86 18.21 24.82
CA CYS A 717 4.19 19.43 25.56
C CYS A 717 3.01 20.41 25.59
N ILE A 718 2.17 20.42 24.55
CA ILE A 718 1.01 21.30 24.45
C ILE A 718 -0.21 20.67 25.17
N MET A 719 -0.30 19.34 25.22
CA MET A 719 -1.43 18.61 25.79
C MET A 719 -1.19 18.18 27.26
N ALA A 720 -2.25 18.15 28.08
CA ALA A 720 -2.17 17.82 29.51
C ALA A 720 -2.02 16.31 29.77
N GLU A 721 -1.14 15.95 30.72
CA GLU A 721 -0.71 14.57 30.99
C GLU A 721 -1.83 13.65 31.51
N ASN A 722 -2.78 14.20 32.27
CA ASN A 722 -3.93 13.45 32.78
C ASN A 722 -4.93 13.05 31.68
N GLU A 723 -4.73 13.51 30.45
CA GLU A 723 -5.56 13.18 29.32
C GLU A 723 -4.95 12.08 28.43
N VAL A 724 -3.71 11.65 28.67
CA VAL A 724 -2.95 10.73 27.80
C VAL A 724 -3.23 9.25 28.11
N LEU A 725 -3.72 8.93 29.31
CA LEU A 725 -3.92 7.54 29.74
C LEU A 725 -5.26 6.92 29.29
N THR A 726 -6.24 7.73 28.86
CA THR A 726 -7.61 7.29 28.51
C THR A 726 -8.02 7.61 27.07
N ARG A 727 -7.09 8.08 26.23
CA ARG A 727 -7.35 8.50 24.83
C ARG A 727 -6.91 7.47 23.80
N CYS A 728 -7.66 7.41 22.70
CA CYS A 728 -7.65 6.40 21.64
C CYS A 728 -6.37 6.28 20.79
N ASN A 729 -5.41 7.22 20.84
CA ASN A 729 -4.34 7.25 19.84
C ASN A 729 -2.98 7.69 20.40
N ARG A 730 -2.00 6.78 20.41
CA ARG A 730 -0.58 7.07 20.74
C ARG A 730 0.25 7.47 19.52
N HIS A 731 -0.33 7.32 18.34
CA HIS A 731 0.35 7.38 17.05
C HIS A 731 0.07 8.67 16.27
N TYR A 732 -0.90 9.47 16.71
CA TYR A 732 -1.36 10.68 16.04
C TYR A 732 -1.27 11.92 16.96
N ALA A 733 -0.78 13.02 16.41
CA ALA A 733 -0.72 14.31 17.08
C ALA A 733 -1.95 15.16 16.72
N LEU A 734 -2.60 15.73 17.74
CA LEU A 734 -3.85 16.47 17.58
C LEU A 734 -3.61 17.98 17.35
N GLY A 735 -2.65 18.57 18.05
CA GLY A 735 -2.36 20.00 18.00
C GLY A 735 -1.39 20.39 16.89
N VAL A 736 -0.32 19.62 16.67
CA VAL A 736 0.60 19.82 15.55
C VAL A 736 0.31 18.76 14.49
N SER A 737 0.00 19.20 13.28
CA SER A 737 -0.38 18.33 12.18
C SER A 737 0.53 18.56 10.97
N ILE A 738 0.57 17.59 10.06
CA ILE A 738 1.34 17.69 8.83
C ILE A 738 0.37 17.66 7.65
N PHE A 739 0.49 18.60 6.70
CA PHE A 739 -0.24 18.54 5.43
C PHE A 739 0.66 19.00 4.28
N HIS A 740 0.68 18.25 3.19
CA HIS A 740 1.53 18.48 2.02
C HIS A 740 2.99 18.73 2.41
N HIS A 741 3.50 17.88 3.30
CA HIS A 741 4.84 17.96 3.89
C HIS A 741 5.13 19.23 4.70
N ARG A 742 4.12 20.03 5.08
CA ARG A 742 4.29 21.22 5.91
C ARG A 742 3.72 21.03 7.29
N THR A 743 4.37 21.64 8.28
CA THR A 743 3.83 21.70 9.65
C THR A 743 2.73 22.74 9.73
N VAL A 744 1.59 22.33 10.27
CA VAL A 744 0.46 23.21 10.59
C VAL A 744 0.03 23.02 12.03
N LEU A 745 -0.64 24.02 12.59
CA LEU A 745 -1.30 23.89 13.88
C LEU A 745 -2.79 23.68 13.67
N ASN A 746 -3.37 22.70 14.35
CA ASN A 746 -4.81 22.56 14.47
C ASN A 746 -5.32 23.61 15.45
N HIS A 747 -5.74 24.74 14.91
CA HIS A 747 -6.19 25.89 15.67
C HIS A 747 -7.39 25.50 16.54
N GLY A 748 -8.34 24.74 15.99
CA GLY A 748 -9.52 24.25 16.71
C GLY A 748 -9.16 23.42 17.94
N GLU A 749 -8.41 22.33 17.74
CA GLU A 749 -8.03 21.42 18.82
C GLU A 749 -7.15 22.10 19.87
N MET A 750 -6.22 22.97 19.48
CA MET A 750 -5.34 23.64 20.45
C MET A 750 -6.09 24.58 21.39
N PHE A 751 -7.01 25.38 20.87
CA PHE A 751 -7.66 26.45 21.65
C PHE A 751 -8.95 25.99 22.34
N LEU A 752 -9.78 25.15 21.69
CA LEU A 752 -11.01 24.67 22.33
C LEU A 752 -10.75 23.70 23.49
N ARG A 753 -9.58 23.04 23.54
CA ARG A 753 -9.14 22.29 24.73
C ARG A 753 -8.77 23.19 25.90
N MET A 754 -8.33 24.41 25.60
CA MET A 754 -8.02 25.47 26.55
C MET A 754 -9.18 26.47 26.66
N TRP A 755 -10.42 26.04 26.36
CA TRP A 755 -11.57 26.93 26.19
C TRP A 755 -11.72 27.91 27.35
N GLU A 756 -11.49 27.49 28.60
CA GLU A 756 -11.63 28.37 29.77
C GLU A 756 -10.62 29.53 29.75
N GLN A 757 -9.39 29.29 29.29
CA GLN A 757 -8.37 30.32 29.16
C GLN A 757 -8.62 31.17 27.92
N THR A 758 -8.95 30.56 26.79
CA THR A 758 -9.14 31.25 25.51
C THR A 758 -10.40 32.13 25.50
N GLU A 759 -11.47 31.68 26.14
CA GLU A 759 -12.70 32.48 26.30
C GLU A 759 -12.45 33.71 27.18
N LYS A 760 -11.61 33.59 28.21
CA LYS A 760 -11.24 34.70 29.10
C LYS A 760 -10.23 35.66 28.47
N ASP A 761 -9.30 35.15 27.69
CA ASP A 761 -8.23 35.91 27.04
C ASP A 761 -8.06 35.50 25.58
N ARG A 762 -8.59 36.35 24.70
CA ARG A 762 -8.67 36.15 23.25
C ARG A 762 -7.39 36.55 22.52
N ILE A 763 -6.38 37.10 23.24
CA ILE A 763 -5.13 37.58 22.63
C ILE A 763 -4.40 36.45 21.92
N GLY A 764 -4.34 35.26 22.51
CA GLY A 764 -3.65 34.11 21.92
C GLY A 764 -4.27 33.67 20.59
N GLU A 765 -5.60 33.67 20.53
CA GLU A 765 -6.36 33.34 19.32
C GLU A 765 -6.12 34.37 18.22
N ILE A 766 -6.21 35.67 18.55
CA ILE A 766 -5.94 36.75 17.59
C ILE A 766 -4.49 36.72 17.12
N ALA A 767 -3.53 36.44 18.00
CA ALA A 767 -2.11 36.36 17.66
C ALA A 767 -1.78 35.22 16.69
N LEU A 768 -2.51 34.09 16.76
CA LEU A 768 -2.30 32.93 15.88
C LEU A 768 -3.26 32.87 14.68
N GLY A 769 -4.42 33.51 14.77
CA GLY A 769 -5.49 33.48 13.76
C GLY A 769 -5.66 34.78 12.99
N GLY A 770 -5.02 35.86 13.44
CA GLY A 770 -5.18 37.22 12.91
C GLY A 770 -6.53 37.89 13.27
N GLN A 771 -7.48 37.12 13.80
CA GLN A 771 -8.83 37.55 14.15
C GLN A 771 -9.43 36.59 15.19
N GLU A 772 -10.57 36.97 15.76
CA GLU A 772 -11.40 36.04 16.55
C GLU A 772 -12.12 35.07 15.62
N LEU A 773 -11.88 33.77 15.81
CA LEU A 773 -12.41 32.66 15.03
C LEU A 773 -13.51 31.89 15.79
N PHE A 774 -13.40 31.75 17.12
CA PHE A 774 -14.33 30.94 17.92
C PHE A 774 -15.51 31.76 18.42
N THR A 775 -16.72 31.26 18.20
CA THR A 775 -17.95 31.86 18.77
C THR A 775 -18.21 31.34 20.18
N LYS A 776 -19.14 31.99 20.92
CA LYS A 776 -19.61 31.48 22.22
C LYS A 776 -20.16 30.04 22.13
N GLU A 777 -20.83 29.72 21.02
CA GLU A 777 -21.35 28.38 20.79
C GLU A 777 -20.23 27.35 20.65
N MET A 778 -19.12 27.70 19.99
CA MET A 778 -17.95 26.84 19.86
C MET A 778 -17.27 26.61 21.22
N PHE A 779 -17.23 27.61 22.11
CA PHE A 779 -16.73 27.40 23.48
C PHE A 779 -17.63 26.52 24.32
N GLU A 780 -18.96 26.66 24.21
CA GLU A 780 -19.88 25.73 24.88
C GLU A 780 -19.70 24.30 24.34
N MET A 781 -19.44 24.14 23.04
CA MET A 781 -19.03 22.83 22.48
C MET A 781 -17.70 22.35 23.06
N GLY A 782 -16.70 23.23 23.18
CA GLY A 782 -15.42 22.93 23.83
C GLY A 782 -15.61 22.45 25.27
N LYS A 783 -16.46 23.13 26.06
CA LYS A 783 -16.80 22.77 27.44
C LYS A 783 -17.56 21.45 27.56
N GLN A 784 -18.38 21.09 26.58
CA GLN A 784 -19.05 19.79 26.53
C GLN A 784 -18.09 18.65 26.15
N ARG A 785 -17.04 18.96 25.38
CA ARG A 785 -16.05 17.99 24.87
C ARG A 785 -14.87 17.79 25.81
N TYR A 786 -14.35 18.86 26.42
CA TYR A 786 -13.08 18.84 27.14
C TYR A 786 -13.24 19.28 28.61
N ASP A 787 -12.58 18.56 29.51
CA ASP A 787 -12.52 18.91 30.91
C ASP A 787 -11.67 20.19 31.10
N PRO A 788 -11.97 21.04 32.09
CA PRO A 788 -11.16 22.22 32.36
C PRO A 788 -9.73 21.81 32.77
N LEU A 789 -8.74 22.56 32.27
CA LEU A 789 -7.34 22.31 32.58
C LEU A 789 -7.03 22.55 34.06
N HIS A 790 -6.14 21.71 34.61
CA HIS A 790 -5.67 21.88 35.98
C HIS A 790 -4.92 23.22 36.15
N LYS A 791 -5.14 23.95 37.25
CA LYS A 791 -4.55 25.30 37.47
C LYS A 791 -3.01 25.33 37.42
N LEU A 792 -2.35 24.23 37.76
CA LEU A 792 -0.88 24.09 37.69
C LEU A 792 -0.36 23.62 36.32
N PHE A 793 -1.23 23.42 35.34
CA PHE A 793 -0.87 22.95 34.01
C PHE A 793 0.26 23.77 33.34
N PRO A 794 0.28 25.12 33.39
CA PRO A 794 1.39 25.90 32.82
C PRO A 794 2.77 25.54 33.41
N LEU A 795 2.83 25.25 34.71
CA LEU A 795 4.07 24.87 35.38
C LEU A 795 4.51 23.46 35.00
N PHE A 796 3.57 22.52 34.88
CA PHE A 796 3.86 21.17 34.38
C PHE A 796 4.33 21.20 32.93
N ARG A 797 3.75 22.06 32.09
CA ARG A 797 4.18 22.27 30.70
C ARG A 797 5.61 22.79 30.62
N ILE A 798 5.97 23.82 31.38
CA ILE A 798 7.35 24.36 31.40
C ILE A 798 8.35 23.29 31.87
N ALA A 799 8.00 22.53 32.92
CA ALA A 799 8.86 21.45 33.42
C ALA A 799 9.09 20.35 32.38
N LYS A 800 8.08 20.01 31.57
CA LYS A 800 8.21 19.04 30.47
C LYS A 800 9.09 19.57 29.34
N VAL A 801 8.88 20.81 28.90
CA VAL A 801 9.69 21.43 27.86
C VAL A 801 11.17 21.46 28.28
N LEU A 802 11.46 21.85 29.52
CA LEU A 802 12.82 21.86 30.09
C LEU A 802 13.41 20.46 30.34
N TYR A 803 12.59 19.41 30.37
CA TYR A 803 13.07 18.03 30.48
C TYR A 803 13.40 17.43 29.12
N VAL A 804 12.70 17.88 28.08
CA VAL A 804 12.87 17.46 26.69
C VAL A 804 14.08 18.15 26.05
N LEU A 805 14.24 19.45 26.32
CA LEU A 805 15.43 20.23 25.99
C LEU A 805 16.61 19.78 26.87
#